data_AF-A0A0K2UX33-F1
#
_entry.id   AF-A0A0K2UX33-F1
#
_cell.length_a   1.000
_cell.length_b   1.000
_cell.length_c   1.000
_cell.angle_alpha   90.00
_cell.angle_beta   90.00
_cell.angle_gamma   90.00
#
_symmetry.space_group_name_H-M   'P 1'
#
loop_
_entity.id
_entity.type
_entity.pdbx_description
1 polymer ?
#
loop_
_entity_poly.entity_id
_entity_poly.type
_entity_poly.pdbx_seq_one_letter_code
_entity_poly.pdbx_strand_id
1 'polypeptide(L)'
;MYALFDLCFQAPPNLVTSEQRHAAESVFMDFRKKKSPFQLCKFILDTSKVEFVLFESAGLIKEGLIRQWKDLGPNDITVLRSYLMTYVVSNTCLSSYVRERIVQVIAIVVKRQSIDDEGQDRRVLLTETQRFITSGNMQMQMVGCSLLSALLTEYATTVKSSDVGLPWEVHFFLKKQFEVTELKSIFEFCLQALKELITSVPVPIPPENKNLLLRLITLTEAILNWAFISINLPKKLISVFESDHNPSLRPGISWKETILDPSVVKLFFELHVKIRHDPELAHHTLNCLVQLSSLNGIVVAKRDHRVEYLRNYIENFLCMFQKIDTIIPSEALGFSNIIRQLLICFPRTLLAFLDQKLLQEFSKKIIQLTIHAMKASYQKNNLDDDASVFREAFEHTLEGWMSITNDCPGAIKEFKHSSSVETFNAFIQCNLCAPDGTRGTHGDEEDDDEIGDNDDESDRVKFKDILCTIGQLGRKVPEHSLPLLSQLFEDRLSRLHGQIQRKASQGNGTIDKVLGSLYEDIHWIILISANVLAYYDGGETAIIPIEIMQFSLAKSKEVDVETSMRVLASPGQPVSDIPGYQSTDPVIRLISGIFKYAEVEKRAVEAGLGHLLSPEVSSSIMWSLQRISLTYLVLQETFYSEISMSLIFAFGQNSEGAAWTMNFLLDKIISNLNALHSEPKIVDETIELLSCLVDEKEKARQVLKCPSLFLLIQLEAQSMNLPPGAKRGLMKALVQVGSTCEDQTSRNAYWSKVLNPLSDRFNEIIHRPDIKKVYHDEKIRMSIISIIESFIGVVNGSSVITVQQIFLFLQPVLQQMVELLNIYHNYPNIVELILEFYGQTAHIASFLNQEECKILYQRSIDILRMYTHHNQGKRIYKKEMEEEQFNDVLLLMKLLTSLLSKDFFSLVRGDPGEDTISAADFCLFGLNIIMPLMSLELLKFPSLCSQYFKTITSICKFYPDKICNLNPLELQNNLIASLELGLTTIAGVDCVFSLCCEFIQSICLHIMETNNKDVPIYQSIRPFLKVRTYFGSRAKVVKNEIFGSLVFLITFFRI
;
A
#
# COMPACT_ATOMS: atom_id res chain seq x y z
N MET A 1 -45.99 0.00 -22.68
CA MET A 1 -44.71 -0.54 -22.20
C MET A 1 -43.84 -1.03 -23.35
N TYR A 2 -44.31 -1.94 -24.23
CA TYR A 2 -43.52 -2.41 -25.38
C TYR A 2 -42.99 -1.28 -26.29
N ALA A 3 -43.88 -0.40 -26.78
CA ALA A 3 -43.49 0.74 -27.61
C ALA A 3 -42.60 1.81 -26.91
N LEU A 4 -42.51 1.78 -25.58
CA LEU A 4 -41.67 2.69 -24.78
C LEU A 4 -40.30 2.08 -24.47
N PHE A 5 -40.17 0.75 -24.53
CA PHE A 5 -38.90 0.04 -24.33
C PHE A 5 -37.98 0.16 -25.54
N ASP A 6 -38.52 -0.11 -26.75
CA ASP A 6 -37.78 0.04 -28.02
C ASP A 6 -37.23 1.46 -28.19
N LEU A 7 -38.01 2.45 -27.72
CA LEU A 7 -37.69 3.87 -27.83
C LEU A 7 -36.70 4.37 -26.78
N CYS A 8 -36.43 3.63 -25.68
CA CYS A 8 -35.69 4.16 -24.53
C CYS A 8 -34.39 3.41 -24.21
N PHE A 9 -34.29 2.12 -24.54
CA PHE A 9 -33.16 1.28 -24.14
C PHE A 9 -32.53 0.44 -25.26
N GLN A 10 -33.22 0.22 -26.39
CA GLN A 10 -32.63 -0.45 -27.57
C GLN A 10 -32.29 0.52 -28.72
N ALA A 11 -32.96 1.67 -28.80
CA ALA A 11 -32.59 2.70 -29.77
C ALA A 11 -31.25 3.37 -29.38
N PRO A 12 -30.31 3.55 -30.33
CA PRO A 12 -29.08 4.30 -30.11
C PRO A 12 -29.34 5.65 -29.45
N PRO A 13 -28.51 6.10 -28.47
CA PRO A 13 -28.71 7.36 -27.74
C PRO A 13 -28.90 8.59 -28.65
N ASN A 14 -28.35 8.50 -29.86
CA ASN A 14 -28.31 9.55 -30.87
C ASN A 14 -29.65 9.70 -31.63
N LEU A 15 -30.54 8.71 -31.52
CA LEU A 15 -31.82 8.63 -32.24
C LEU A 15 -33.04 8.94 -31.37
N VAL A 16 -32.82 9.21 -30.07
CA VAL A 16 -33.88 9.45 -29.08
C VAL A 16 -33.58 10.74 -28.33
N THR A 17 -34.56 11.64 -28.25
CA THR A 17 -34.40 12.90 -27.51
C THR A 17 -34.29 12.67 -26.00
N SER A 18 -33.61 13.58 -25.29
CA SER A 18 -33.51 13.54 -23.81
C SER A 18 -34.88 13.50 -23.13
N GLU A 19 -35.87 14.22 -23.69
CA GLU A 19 -37.24 14.27 -23.19
C GLU A 19 -37.97 12.93 -23.33
N GLN A 20 -37.83 12.24 -24.48
CA GLN A 20 -38.43 10.92 -24.69
C GLN A 20 -37.84 9.86 -23.74
N ARG A 21 -36.53 9.94 -23.45
CA ARG A 21 -35.89 9.06 -22.45
C ARG A 21 -36.40 9.35 -21.05
N HIS A 22 -36.46 10.62 -20.64
CA HIS A 22 -37.00 11.00 -19.33
C HIS A 22 -38.47 10.55 -19.16
N ALA A 23 -39.29 10.70 -20.21
CA ALA A 23 -40.68 10.26 -20.17
C ALA A 23 -40.82 8.73 -20.01
N ALA A 24 -40.02 7.95 -20.73
CA ALA A 24 -40.03 6.49 -20.61
C ALA A 24 -39.41 6.00 -19.28
N GLU A 25 -38.35 6.64 -18.78
CA GLU A 25 -37.81 6.39 -17.44
C GLU A 25 -38.85 6.67 -16.35
N SER A 26 -39.62 7.76 -16.48
CA SER A 26 -40.71 8.06 -15.54
C SER A 26 -41.74 6.93 -15.47
N VAL A 27 -42.09 6.31 -16.60
CA VAL A 27 -43.04 5.18 -16.63
C VAL A 27 -42.49 3.97 -15.86
N PHE A 28 -41.22 3.63 -16.02
CA PHE A 28 -40.60 2.54 -15.26
C PHE A 28 -40.41 2.90 -13.78
N MET A 29 -40.09 4.16 -13.45
CA MET A 29 -40.03 4.64 -12.08
C MET A 29 -41.39 4.56 -11.38
N ASP A 30 -42.47 4.89 -12.08
CA ASP A 30 -43.83 4.77 -11.56
C ASP A 30 -44.27 3.31 -11.46
N PHE A 31 -43.86 2.46 -12.40
CA PHE A 31 -44.05 1.01 -12.32
C PHE A 31 -43.37 0.42 -11.08
N ARG A 32 -42.10 0.77 -10.81
CA ARG A 32 -41.33 0.32 -9.62
C ARG A 32 -41.96 0.76 -8.29
N LYS A 33 -42.68 1.87 -8.29
CA LYS A 33 -43.40 2.41 -7.12
C LYS A 33 -44.77 1.74 -6.85
N LYS A 34 -45.29 0.89 -7.74
CA LYS A 34 -46.59 0.24 -7.53
C LYS A 34 -46.61 -0.62 -6.28
N LYS A 35 -47.67 -0.48 -5.48
CA LYS A 35 -47.95 -1.32 -4.30
C LYS A 35 -48.67 -2.60 -4.72
N SER A 36 -48.38 -3.71 -4.03
CA SER A 36 -48.97 -5.04 -4.27
C SER A 36 -48.89 -5.52 -5.72
N PRO A 37 -47.67 -5.60 -6.31
CA PRO A 37 -47.50 -5.79 -7.75
C PRO A 37 -47.77 -7.23 -8.24
N PHE A 38 -48.02 -8.19 -7.35
CA PHE A 38 -47.96 -9.62 -7.65
C PHE A 38 -48.91 -10.08 -8.76
N GLN A 39 -50.18 -9.69 -8.73
CA GLN A 39 -51.15 -10.08 -9.77
C GLN A 39 -50.83 -9.43 -11.13
N LEU A 40 -50.44 -8.16 -11.11
CA LEU A 40 -50.05 -7.44 -12.31
C LEU A 40 -48.80 -8.07 -12.96
N CYS A 41 -47.78 -8.37 -12.17
CA CYS A 41 -46.57 -9.00 -12.68
C CYS A 41 -46.83 -10.42 -13.19
N LYS A 42 -47.69 -11.22 -12.54
CA LYS A 42 -48.13 -12.53 -13.08
C LYS A 42 -48.79 -12.38 -14.45
N PHE A 43 -49.75 -11.46 -14.57
CA PHE A 43 -50.39 -11.16 -15.85
C PHE A 43 -49.37 -10.76 -16.93
N ILE A 44 -48.39 -9.91 -16.58
CA ILE A 44 -47.34 -9.50 -17.53
C ILE A 44 -46.45 -10.68 -17.92
N LEU A 45 -46.05 -11.54 -16.97
CA LEU A 45 -45.25 -12.73 -17.24
C LEU A 45 -45.96 -13.71 -18.18
N ASP A 46 -47.28 -13.87 -18.04
CA ASP A 46 -48.09 -14.78 -18.86
C ASP A 46 -48.40 -14.23 -20.27
N THR A 47 -48.42 -12.90 -20.44
CA THR A 47 -48.89 -12.25 -21.69
C THR A 47 -47.80 -11.58 -22.52
N SER A 48 -46.74 -11.08 -21.89
CA SER A 48 -45.67 -10.34 -22.57
C SER A 48 -44.64 -11.29 -23.17
N LYS A 49 -44.19 -10.99 -24.38
CA LYS A 49 -43.03 -11.64 -25.02
C LYS A 49 -41.74 -10.81 -24.94
N VAL A 50 -41.81 -9.67 -24.26
CA VAL A 50 -40.75 -8.67 -24.22
C VAL A 50 -39.86 -8.93 -23.03
N GLU A 51 -38.69 -9.50 -23.25
CA GLU A 51 -37.82 -10.01 -22.19
C GLU A 51 -37.44 -8.96 -21.14
N PHE A 52 -37.17 -7.70 -21.51
CA PHE A 52 -36.90 -6.64 -20.54
C PHE A 52 -38.10 -6.33 -19.63
N VAL A 53 -39.32 -6.37 -20.18
CA VAL A 53 -40.53 -6.15 -19.39
C VAL A 53 -40.75 -7.34 -18.44
N LEU A 54 -40.38 -8.56 -18.84
CA LEU A 54 -40.36 -9.72 -17.95
C LEU A 54 -39.32 -9.53 -16.83
N PHE A 55 -38.13 -9.03 -17.15
CA PHE A 55 -37.08 -8.72 -16.19
C PHE A 55 -37.49 -7.65 -15.16
N GLU A 56 -38.06 -6.53 -15.61
CA GLU A 56 -38.59 -5.48 -14.72
C GLU A 56 -39.77 -5.99 -13.89
N SER A 57 -40.63 -6.84 -14.44
CA SER A 57 -41.74 -7.45 -13.71
C SER A 57 -41.24 -8.37 -12.59
N ALA A 58 -40.23 -9.20 -12.86
CA ALA A 58 -39.56 -10.01 -11.85
C ALA A 58 -38.84 -9.13 -10.81
N GLY A 59 -38.20 -8.04 -11.23
CA GLY A 59 -37.61 -7.03 -10.34
C GLY A 59 -38.63 -6.37 -9.42
N LEU A 60 -39.81 -6.03 -9.94
CA LEU A 60 -40.88 -5.45 -9.15
C LEU A 60 -41.51 -6.48 -8.17
N ILE A 61 -41.58 -7.76 -8.55
CA ILE A 61 -41.96 -8.83 -7.60
C ILE A 61 -40.94 -8.88 -6.45
N LYS A 62 -39.63 -8.84 -6.75
CA LYS A 62 -38.57 -8.77 -5.72
C LYS A 62 -38.78 -7.59 -4.77
N GLU A 63 -38.90 -6.37 -5.28
CA GLU A 63 -39.15 -5.17 -4.46
C GLU A 63 -40.46 -5.25 -3.67
N GLY A 64 -41.51 -5.80 -4.28
CA GLY A 64 -42.80 -6.05 -3.62
C GLY A 64 -42.67 -7.00 -2.43
N LEU A 65 -41.98 -8.13 -2.62
CA LEU A 65 -41.71 -9.11 -1.56
C LEU A 65 -40.97 -8.48 -0.38
N ILE A 66 -39.94 -7.67 -0.64
CA ILE A 66 -39.15 -7.04 0.42
C ILE A 66 -39.98 -6.04 1.22
N ARG A 67 -40.78 -5.22 0.53
CA ARG A 67 -41.61 -4.16 1.14
C ARG A 67 -42.80 -4.71 1.91
N GLN A 68 -43.44 -5.76 1.42
CA GLN A 68 -44.76 -6.23 1.86
C GLN A 68 -44.76 -7.66 2.42
N TRP A 69 -43.60 -8.26 2.71
CA TRP A 69 -43.51 -9.65 3.19
C TRP A 69 -44.46 -9.97 4.35
N LYS A 70 -44.56 -9.06 5.33
CA LYS A 70 -45.40 -9.25 6.53
C LYS A 70 -46.90 -9.19 6.24
N ASP A 71 -47.28 -8.62 5.10
CA ASP A 71 -48.68 -8.46 4.69
C ASP A 71 -49.17 -9.66 3.84
N LEU A 72 -48.27 -10.56 3.43
CA LEU A 72 -48.57 -11.74 2.62
C LEU A 72 -48.90 -12.95 3.51
N GLY A 73 -49.97 -13.68 3.17
CA GLY A 73 -50.29 -14.93 3.84
C GLY A 73 -49.34 -16.07 3.43
N PRO A 74 -49.12 -17.09 4.29
CA PRO A 74 -48.20 -18.20 3.99
C PRO A 74 -48.63 -19.00 2.73
N ASN A 75 -49.93 -19.10 2.47
CA ASN A 75 -50.45 -19.75 1.27
C ASN A 75 -50.11 -18.96 -0.01
N ASP A 76 -50.20 -17.63 0.03
CA ASP A 76 -49.91 -16.77 -1.13
C ASP A 76 -48.43 -16.83 -1.52
N ILE A 77 -47.54 -16.94 -0.53
CA ILE A 77 -46.09 -17.11 -0.71
C ILE A 77 -45.81 -18.44 -1.42
N THR A 78 -46.38 -19.54 -0.93
CA THR A 78 -46.22 -20.87 -1.53
C THR A 78 -46.77 -20.93 -2.97
N VAL A 79 -47.94 -20.32 -3.21
CA VAL A 79 -48.53 -20.23 -4.55
C VAL A 79 -47.66 -19.37 -5.48
N LEU A 80 -47.11 -18.26 -5.01
CA LEU A 80 -46.22 -17.42 -5.81
C LEU A 80 -44.93 -18.16 -6.17
N ARG A 81 -44.28 -18.83 -5.20
CA ARG A 81 -43.08 -19.64 -5.45
C ARG A 81 -43.37 -20.72 -6.49
N SER A 82 -44.45 -21.46 -6.29
CA SER A 82 -44.81 -22.58 -7.17
C SER A 82 -45.08 -22.10 -8.60
N TYR A 83 -45.79 -20.97 -8.75
CA TYR A 83 -46.02 -20.32 -10.04
C TYR A 83 -44.71 -19.93 -10.73
N LEU A 84 -43.82 -19.21 -10.05
CA LEU A 84 -42.54 -18.78 -10.65
C LEU A 84 -41.68 -19.98 -11.05
N MET A 85 -41.70 -21.04 -10.25
CA MET A 85 -41.00 -22.28 -10.54
C MET A 85 -41.57 -22.98 -11.78
N THR A 86 -42.88 -23.16 -11.86
CA THR A 86 -43.55 -23.72 -13.04
C THR A 86 -43.30 -22.86 -14.27
N TYR A 87 -43.28 -21.54 -14.13
CA TYR A 87 -43.03 -20.61 -15.23
C TYR A 87 -41.64 -20.79 -15.83
N VAL A 88 -40.59 -20.86 -15.00
CA VAL A 88 -39.20 -21.05 -15.47
C VAL A 88 -39.01 -22.43 -16.09
N VAL A 89 -39.61 -23.47 -15.50
CA VAL A 89 -39.54 -24.85 -16.02
C VAL A 89 -40.30 -25.00 -17.35
N SER A 90 -41.43 -24.30 -17.52
CA SER A 90 -42.24 -24.36 -18.75
C SER A 90 -41.65 -23.52 -19.89
N ASN A 91 -40.86 -22.49 -19.56
CA ASN A 91 -40.26 -21.57 -20.53
C ASN A 91 -38.73 -21.71 -20.54
N THR A 92 -38.25 -22.88 -20.96
CA THR A 92 -36.82 -23.20 -20.98
C THR A 92 -35.98 -22.33 -21.94
N CYS A 93 -36.63 -21.71 -22.93
CA CYS A 93 -35.99 -20.85 -23.93
C CYS A 93 -35.82 -19.37 -23.51
N LEU A 94 -36.11 -19.01 -22.26
CA LEU A 94 -35.88 -17.64 -21.75
C LEU A 94 -34.39 -17.26 -21.81
N SER A 95 -34.10 -16.01 -22.16
CA SER A 95 -32.74 -15.48 -22.05
C SER A 95 -32.20 -15.55 -20.63
N SER A 96 -30.86 -15.64 -20.51
CA SER A 96 -30.21 -15.89 -19.23
C SER A 96 -30.55 -14.83 -18.19
N TYR A 97 -30.54 -13.54 -18.54
CA TYR A 97 -30.77 -12.46 -17.57
C TYR A 97 -32.20 -12.44 -17.01
N VAL A 98 -33.22 -12.81 -17.79
CA VAL A 98 -34.61 -12.94 -17.31
C VAL A 98 -34.72 -14.15 -16.40
N ARG A 99 -34.16 -15.29 -16.82
CA ARG A 99 -34.15 -16.52 -16.02
C ARG A 99 -33.45 -16.29 -14.68
N GLU A 100 -32.23 -15.75 -14.68
CA GLU A 100 -31.45 -15.43 -13.46
C GLU A 100 -32.24 -14.50 -12.54
N ARG A 101 -32.95 -13.51 -13.08
CA ARG A 101 -33.78 -12.61 -12.27
C ARG A 101 -34.94 -13.34 -11.60
N ILE A 102 -35.65 -14.22 -12.31
CA ILE A 102 -36.78 -14.97 -11.74
C ILE A 102 -36.29 -15.98 -10.70
N VAL A 103 -35.22 -16.73 -10.97
CA VAL A 103 -34.67 -17.67 -9.98
C VAL A 103 -34.10 -16.95 -8.75
N GLN A 104 -33.58 -15.72 -8.90
CA GLN A 104 -33.24 -14.86 -7.77
C GLN A 104 -34.47 -14.56 -6.90
N VAL A 105 -35.63 -14.25 -7.50
CA VAL A 105 -36.87 -14.04 -6.74
C VAL A 105 -37.25 -15.31 -5.97
N ILE A 106 -37.15 -16.49 -6.60
CA ILE A 106 -37.43 -17.78 -5.95
C ILE A 106 -36.48 -17.98 -4.76
N ALA A 107 -35.18 -17.74 -4.92
CA ALA A 107 -34.19 -17.85 -3.85
C ALA A 107 -34.47 -16.89 -2.68
N ILE A 108 -34.90 -15.66 -2.96
CA ILE A 108 -35.31 -14.68 -1.93
C ILE A 108 -36.54 -15.17 -1.16
N VAL A 109 -37.56 -15.68 -1.86
CA VAL A 109 -38.76 -16.25 -1.23
C VAL A 109 -38.38 -17.36 -0.27
N VAL A 110 -37.58 -18.33 -0.73
CA VAL A 110 -37.12 -19.48 0.07
C VAL A 110 -36.27 -19.03 1.26
N LYS A 111 -35.35 -18.07 1.05
CA LYS A 111 -34.50 -17.53 2.12
C LYS A 111 -35.31 -16.87 3.23
N ARG A 112 -36.33 -16.08 2.87
CA ARG A 112 -37.20 -15.44 3.85
C ARG A 112 -38.13 -16.43 4.53
N GLN A 113 -38.68 -17.40 3.79
CA GLN A 113 -39.53 -18.46 4.34
C GLN A 113 -38.76 -19.35 5.33
N SER A 114 -37.45 -19.52 5.15
CA SER A 114 -36.57 -20.28 6.05
C SER A 114 -36.55 -19.79 7.49
N ILE A 115 -36.98 -18.54 7.74
CA ILE A 115 -37.13 -17.99 9.09
C ILE A 115 -38.32 -18.66 9.80
N ASP A 116 -39.39 -18.92 9.06
CA ASP A 116 -40.67 -19.40 9.61
C ASP A 116 -40.78 -20.94 9.56
N ASP A 117 -40.18 -21.59 8.56
CA ASP A 117 -40.29 -23.04 8.33
C ASP A 117 -39.01 -23.84 8.62
N GLU A 118 -37.98 -23.18 9.18
CA GLU A 118 -36.66 -23.74 9.46
C GLU A 118 -36.00 -24.44 8.23
N GLY A 119 -36.29 -23.96 7.03
CA GLY A 119 -35.68 -24.43 5.78
C GLY A 119 -36.34 -25.69 5.19
N GLN A 120 -37.60 -25.98 5.51
CA GLN A 120 -38.33 -27.09 4.90
C GLN A 120 -38.54 -26.90 3.39
N ASP A 121 -39.05 -25.74 2.96
CA ASP A 121 -39.29 -25.43 1.55
C ASP A 121 -37.98 -25.38 0.75
N ARG A 122 -36.89 -24.94 1.39
CA ARG A 122 -35.53 -25.01 0.83
C ARG A 122 -35.10 -26.43 0.48
N ARG A 123 -35.31 -27.40 1.38
CA ARG A 123 -34.96 -28.82 1.13
C ARG A 123 -35.78 -29.43 -0.01
N VAL A 124 -37.06 -29.06 -0.11
CA VAL A 124 -37.92 -29.47 -1.23
C VAL A 124 -37.37 -28.92 -2.55
N LEU A 125 -37.06 -27.62 -2.61
CA LEU A 125 -36.51 -26.99 -3.81
C LEU A 125 -35.18 -27.63 -4.24
N LEU A 126 -34.30 -27.96 -3.29
CA LEU A 126 -33.03 -28.63 -3.61
C LEU A 126 -33.25 -30.04 -4.18
N THR A 127 -34.22 -30.78 -3.66
CA THR A 127 -34.57 -32.12 -4.18
C THR A 127 -35.12 -32.03 -5.60
N GLU A 128 -35.98 -31.05 -5.88
CA GLU A 128 -36.48 -30.76 -7.23
C GLU A 128 -35.34 -30.38 -8.18
N THR A 129 -34.43 -29.53 -7.70
CA THR A 129 -33.27 -29.05 -8.47
C THR A 129 -32.32 -30.19 -8.84
N GLN A 130 -32.04 -31.11 -7.92
CA GLN A 130 -31.25 -32.32 -8.18
C GLN A 130 -31.90 -33.20 -9.25
N ARG A 131 -33.24 -33.31 -9.27
CA ARG A 131 -33.96 -34.05 -10.32
C ARG A 131 -33.84 -33.38 -11.68
N PHE A 132 -33.89 -32.05 -11.76
CA PHE A 132 -33.71 -31.35 -13.04
C PHE A 132 -32.33 -31.59 -13.64
N ILE A 133 -31.30 -31.61 -12.79
CA ILE A 133 -29.92 -31.80 -13.26
C ILE A 133 -29.67 -33.27 -13.68
N THR A 134 -30.30 -34.23 -13.00
CA THR A 134 -30.20 -35.66 -13.34
C THR A 134 -31.15 -36.11 -14.46
N SER A 135 -32.07 -35.25 -14.91
CA SER A 135 -33.10 -35.58 -15.92
C SER A 135 -32.55 -35.90 -17.33
N GLY A 136 -31.27 -35.62 -17.60
CA GLY A 136 -30.64 -35.78 -18.92
C GLY A 136 -31.06 -34.73 -19.96
N ASN A 137 -32.00 -33.83 -19.63
CA ASN A 137 -32.38 -32.72 -20.49
C ASN A 137 -31.50 -31.49 -20.19
N MET A 138 -30.72 -31.06 -21.18
CA MET A 138 -29.80 -29.92 -21.11
C MET A 138 -30.46 -28.63 -20.59
N GLN A 139 -31.66 -28.31 -21.07
CA GLN A 139 -32.35 -27.09 -20.66
C GLN A 139 -32.79 -27.13 -19.19
N MET A 140 -33.23 -28.30 -18.74
CA MET A 140 -33.60 -28.53 -17.33
C MET A 140 -32.37 -28.51 -16.43
N GLN A 141 -31.25 -29.07 -16.88
CA GLN A 141 -29.95 -28.96 -16.22
C GLN A 141 -29.51 -27.50 -16.04
N MET A 142 -29.68 -26.68 -17.08
CA MET A 142 -29.35 -25.25 -17.03
C MET A 142 -30.22 -24.50 -16.02
N VAL A 143 -31.53 -24.74 -16.02
CA VAL A 143 -32.45 -24.17 -15.02
C VAL A 143 -32.06 -24.60 -13.60
N GLY A 144 -31.73 -25.88 -13.42
CA GLY A 144 -31.30 -26.42 -12.13
C GLY A 144 -30.00 -25.76 -11.63
N CYS A 145 -29.01 -25.58 -12.50
CA CYS A 145 -27.78 -24.88 -12.13
C CYS A 145 -28.01 -23.40 -11.81
N SER A 146 -28.89 -22.70 -12.55
CA SER A 146 -29.28 -21.31 -12.22
C SER A 146 -29.93 -21.22 -10.84
N LEU A 147 -30.80 -22.17 -10.49
CA LEU A 147 -31.44 -22.21 -9.17
C LEU A 147 -30.42 -22.43 -8.04
N LEU A 148 -29.49 -23.37 -8.19
CA LEU A 148 -28.41 -23.57 -7.22
C LEU A 148 -27.54 -22.32 -7.07
N SER A 149 -27.18 -21.70 -8.20
CA SER A 149 -26.36 -20.48 -8.20
C SER A 149 -27.06 -19.34 -7.46
N ALA A 150 -28.34 -19.09 -7.77
CA ALA A 150 -29.14 -18.08 -7.09
C ALA A 150 -29.26 -18.34 -5.58
N LEU A 151 -29.45 -19.60 -5.15
CA LEU A 151 -29.47 -19.96 -3.73
C LEU A 151 -28.13 -19.69 -3.06
N LEU A 152 -27.01 -20.12 -3.66
CA LEU A 152 -25.67 -19.88 -3.11
C LEU A 152 -25.41 -18.38 -2.95
N THR A 153 -25.62 -17.58 -4.00
CA THR A 153 -25.39 -16.13 -3.96
C THR A 153 -26.27 -15.43 -2.92
N GLU A 154 -27.55 -15.79 -2.84
CA GLU A 154 -28.45 -15.19 -1.86
C GLU A 154 -28.02 -15.54 -0.43
N TYR A 155 -27.67 -16.79 -0.11
CA TYR A 155 -27.25 -17.17 1.26
C TYR A 155 -25.82 -16.73 1.62
N ALA A 156 -24.92 -16.53 0.65
CA ALA A 156 -23.56 -16.05 0.90
C ALA A 156 -23.51 -14.62 1.43
N THR A 157 -24.46 -13.77 1.00
CA THR A 157 -24.46 -12.33 1.25
C THR A 157 -25.07 -11.97 2.62
N THR A 158 -24.29 -11.30 3.47
CA THR A 158 -24.64 -10.89 4.85
C THR A 158 -24.62 -9.36 5.07
N VAL A 159 -23.70 -8.63 4.43
CA VAL A 159 -23.48 -7.17 4.65
C VAL A 159 -24.12 -6.29 3.56
N LYS A 160 -24.03 -6.67 2.28
CA LYS A 160 -24.64 -5.92 1.16
C LYS A 160 -26.15 -6.13 1.03
N SER A 161 -26.75 -6.98 1.86
CA SER A 161 -28.12 -7.51 1.70
C SER A 161 -29.25 -6.63 2.28
N SER A 162 -29.04 -5.31 2.40
CA SER A 162 -30.15 -4.38 2.68
C SER A 162 -31.32 -4.52 1.67
N ASP A 163 -31.04 -5.15 0.53
CA ASP A 163 -31.96 -5.52 -0.53
C ASP A 163 -32.87 -6.73 -0.22
N VAL A 164 -32.75 -7.42 0.93
CA VAL A 164 -33.71 -8.50 1.30
C VAL A 164 -34.59 -8.09 2.47
N GLY A 165 -34.38 -6.91 3.08
CA GLY A 165 -35.21 -6.37 4.15
C GLY A 165 -35.13 -7.15 5.47
N LEU A 166 -34.02 -7.84 5.73
CA LEU A 166 -33.76 -8.56 6.98
C LEU A 166 -32.62 -7.89 7.77
N PRO A 167 -32.63 -7.97 9.12
CA PRO A 167 -31.49 -7.57 9.94
C PRO A 167 -30.25 -8.43 9.67
N TRP A 168 -29.06 -7.87 9.91
CA TRP A 168 -27.79 -8.57 9.73
C TRP A 168 -27.72 -9.88 10.56
N GLU A 169 -28.20 -9.87 11.80
CA GLU A 169 -28.22 -11.06 12.67
C GLU A 169 -28.99 -12.23 12.06
N VAL A 170 -30.08 -11.92 11.35
CA VAL A 170 -30.91 -12.93 10.69
C VAL A 170 -30.20 -13.47 9.45
N HIS A 171 -29.54 -12.60 8.67
CA HIS A 171 -28.71 -13.04 7.56
C HIS A 171 -27.58 -13.98 8.00
N PHE A 172 -26.90 -13.61 9.09
CA PHE A 172 -25.85 -14.42 9.69
C PHE A 172 -26.37 -15.79 10.14
N PHE A 173 -27.50 -15.81 10.86
CA PHE A 173 -28.13 -17.06 11.30
C PHE A 173 -28.51 -17.96 10.13
N LEU A 174 -29.17 -17.41 9.10
CA LEU A 174 -29.59 -18.17 7.92
C LEU A 174 -28.40 -18.70 7.11
N LYS A 175 -27.33 -17.92 6.95
CA LYS A 175 -26.08 -18.36 6.30
C LYS A 175 -25.47 -19.53 7.06
N LYS A 176 -25.36 -19.42 8.39
CA LYS A 176 -24.82 -20.50 9.24
C LYS A 176 -25.68 -21.76 9.19
N GLN A 177 -27.00 -21.62 9.19
CA GLN A 177 -27.90 -22.75 9.05
C GLN A 177 -27.65 -23.46 7.71
N PHE A 178 -27.69 -22.71 6.59
CA PHE A 178 -27.45 -23.24 5.24
C PHE A 178 -26.10 -23.94 5.07
N GLU A 179 -25.04 -23.37 5.66
CA GLU A 179 -23.68 -23.94 5.69
C GLU A 179 -23.64 -25.33 6.35
N VAL A 180 -24.40 -25.51 7.43
CA VAL A 180 -24.43 -26.77 8.20
C VAL A 180 -25.35 -27.81 7.56
N THR A 181 -26.51 -27.40 7.03
CA THR A 181 -27.56 -28.34 6.63
C THR A 181 -27.55 -28.73 5.15
N GLU A 182 -27.20 -27.84 4.21
CA GLU A 182 -27.34 -28.13 2.77
C GLU A 182 -26.08 -27.95 1.94
N LEU A 183 -25.18 -27.02 2.31
CA LEU A 183 -24.01 -26.69 1.48
C LEU A 183 -23.14 -27.92 1.15
N LYS A 184 -22.97 -28.82 2.13
CA LYS A 184 -22.24 -30.10 1.95
C LYS A 184 -22.90 -30.98 0.87
N SER A 185 -24.22 -31.16 0.96
CA SER A 185 -24.97 -32.01 0.04
C SER A 185 -24.96 -31.45 -1.39
N ILE A 186 -24.97 -30.12 -1.54
CA ILE A 186 -24.84 -29.46 -2.85
C ILE A 186 -23.45 -29.72 -3.43
N PHE A 187 -22.40 -29.65 -2.61
CA PHE A 187 -21.02 -29.94 -3.05
C PHE A 187 -20.85 -31.40 -3.51
N GLU A 188 -21.29 -32.37 -2.70
CA GLU A 188 -21.24 -33.81 -3.05
C GLU A 188 -21.97 -34.11 -4.35
N PHE A 189 -23.12 -33.47 -4.54
CA PHE A 189 -23.89 -33.56 -5.76
C PHE A 189 -23.12 -33.00 -6.98
N CYS A 190 -22.52 -31.81 -6.86
CA CYS A 190 -21.73 -31.22 -7.94
C CYS A 190 -20.51 -32.09 -8.29
N LEU A 191 -19.83 -32.65 -7.29
CA LEU A 191 -18.71 -33.57 -7.50
C LEU A 191 -19.11 -34.83 -8.28
N GLN A 192 -20.24 -35.43 -7.90
CA GLN A 192 -20.77 -36.61 -8.60
C GLN A 192 -21.11 -36.29 -10.06
N ALA A 193 -21.80 -35.16 -10.30
CA ALA A 193 -22.13 -34.70 -11.65
C ALA A 193 -20.87 -34.43 -12.49
N LEU A 194 -19.86 -33.78 -11.92
CA LEU A 194 -18.57 -33.54 -12.58
C LEU A 194 -17.85 -34.86 -12.92
N LYS A 195 -17.86 -35.84 -12.01
CA LYS A 195 -17.23 -37.15 -12.21
C LYS A 195 -17.92 -37.98 -13.31
N GLU A 196 -19.23 -37.89 -13.44
CA GLU A 196 -19.98 -38.56 -14.50
C GLU A 196 -19.74 -37.88 -15.87
N LEU A 197 -19.74 -36.55 -15.89
CA LEU A 197 -19.48 -35.77 -17.11
C LEU A 197 -18.04 -35.94 -17.61
N ILE A 198 -17.04 -35.89 -16.72
CA ILE A 198 -15.64 -36.02 -17.15
C ILE A 198 -15.32 -37.40 -17.75
N THR A 199 -16.07 -38.44 -17.36
CA THR A 199 -15.89 -39.80 -17.87
C THR A 199 -16.58 -39.99 -19.22
N SER A 200 -17.65 -39.24 -19.49
CA SER A 200 -18.50 -39.39 -20.68
C SER A 200 -18.20 -38.38 -21.80
N VAL A 201 -17.55 -37.25 -21.51
CA VAL A 201 -17.31 -36.18 -22.48
C VAL A 201 -16.06 -36.44 -23.33
N PRO A 202 -16.17 -36.43 -24.68
CA PRO A 202 -15.02 -36.52 -25.58
C PRO A 202 -14.25 -35.19 -25.63
N VAL A 203 -12.97 -35.25 -26.01
CA VAL A 203 -12.13 -34.06 -26.28
C VAL A 203 -11.97 -33.94 -27.81
N PRO A 204 -12.29 -32.80 -28.45
CA PRO A 204 -12.74 -31.52 -27.87
C PRO A 204 -14.19 -31.53 -27.37
N ILE A 205 -14.46 -30.71 -26.35
CA ILE A 205 -15.75 -30.67 -25.64
C ILE A 205 -16.83 -30.01 -26.52
N PRO A 206 -17.97 -30.68 -26.77
CA PRO A 206 -19.09 -30.07 -27.48
C PRO A 206 -19.62 -28.82 -26.74
N PRO A 207 -20.09 -27.78 -27.46
CA PRO A 207 -20.50 -26.51 -26.85
C PRO A 207 -21.63 -26.67 -25.82
N GLU A 208 -22.51 -27.64 -26.03
CA GLU A 208 -23.61 -27.92 -25.10
C GLU A 208 -23.10 -28.47 -23.76
N ASN A 209 -22.16 -29.42 -23.80
CA ASN A 209 -21.50 -29.97 -22.61
C ASN A 209 -20.57 -28.95 -21.95
N LYS A 210 -19.95 -28.05 -22.73
CA LYS A 210 -19.13 -26.95 -22.20
C LYS A 210 -19.93 -26.06 -21.26
N ASN A 211 -21.13 -25.63 -21.65
CA ASN A 211 -21.96 -24.74 -20.83
C ASN A 211 -22.38 -25.37 -19.50
N LEU A 212 -22.75 -26.65 -19.54
CA LEU A 212 -23.08 -27.41 -18.33
C LEU A 212 -21.85 -27.58 -17.41
N LEU A 213 -20.72 -27.96 -18.01
CA LEU A 213 -19.46 -28.13 -17.28
C LEU A 213 -19.02 -26.83 -16.62
N LEU A 214 -19.05 -25.71 -17.35
CA LEU A 214 -18.75 -24.38 -16.85
C LEU A 214 -19.61 -24.06 -15.62
N ARG A 215 -20.93 -24.26 -15.71
CA ARG A 215 -21.84 -23.99 -14.59
C ARG A 215 -21.59 -24.88 -13.38
N LEU A 216 -21.27 -26.16 -13.57
CA LEU A 216 -20.96 -27.04 -12.45
C LEU A 216 -19.63 -26.68 -11.78
N ILE A 217 -18.62 -26.28 -12.56
CA ILE A 217 -17.33 -25.83 -12.02
C ILE A 217 -17.54 -24.51 -11.26
N THR A 218 -18.24 -23.52 -11.82
CA THR A 218 -18.48 -22.25 -11.13
C THR A 218 -19.33 -22.40 -9.86
N LEU A 219 -20.29 -23.32 -9.84
CA LEU A 219 -21.01 -23.70 -8.62
C LEU A 219 -20.05 -24.28 -7.58
N THR A 220 -19.15 -25.16 -8.00
CA THR A 220 -18.20 -25.80 -7.08
C THR A 220 -17.18 -24.79 -6.54
N GLU A 221 -16.68 -23.91 -7.41
CA GLU A 221 -15.83 -22.79 -7.05
C GLU A 221 -16.51 -21.87 -6.03
N ALA A 222 -17.77 -21.50 -6.24
CA ALA A 222 -18.53 -20.66 -5.31
C ALA A 222 -18.69 -21.32 -3.92
N ILE A 223 -18.79 -22.65 -3.87
CA ILE A 223 -18.84 -23.41 -2.62
C ILE A 223 -17.46 -23.47 -1.94
N LEU A 224 -16.38 -23.67 -2.71
CA LEU A 224 -15.02 -23.70 -2.17
C LEU A 224 -14.56 -22.31 -1.69
N ASN A 225 -14.99 -21.25 -2.36
CA ASN A 225 -14.81 -19.84 -1.96
C ASN A 225 -15.78 -19.37 -0.87
N TRP A 226 -16.60 -20.26 -0.31
CA TRP A 226 -17.58 -19.88 0.70
C TRP A 226 -16.91 -19.35 1.97
N ALA A 227 -17.26 -18.13 2.39
CA ALA A 227 -16.76 -17.55 3.63
C ALA A 227 -17.40 -18.20 4.86
N PHE A 228 -16.82 -19.31 5.34
CA PHE A 228 -17.28 -20.10 6.49
C PHE A 228 -17.34 -19.29 7.79
N ILE A 229 -18.42 -19.43 8.54
CA ILE A 229 -18.63 -18.67 9.78
C ILE A 229 -17.89 -19.33 10.96
N SER A 230 -16.89 -18.65 11.52
CA SER A 230 -16.26 -19.05 12.78
C SER A 230 -17.03 -18.50 14.00
N ILE A 231 -17.27 -19.36 15.00
CA ILE A 231 -18.15 -19.10 16.15
C ILE A 231 -17.60 -18.01 17.11
N ASN A 232 -16.31 -17.67 17.03
CA ASN A 232 -15.60 -16.92 18.08
C ASN A 232 -15.17 -15.49 17.73
N LEU A 233 -15.67 -14.88 16.65
CA LEU A 233 -15.23 -13.54 16.23
C LEU A 233 -16.19 -12.42 16.68
N PRO A 234 -15.68 -11.33 17.28
CA PRO A 234 -16.46 -10.12 17.56
C PRO A 234 -17.06 -9.53 16.27
N LYS A 235 -18.29 -8.98 16.37
CA LYS A 235 -19.03 -8.39 15.22
C LYS A 235 -18.20 -7.39 14.38
N LYS A 236 -17.26 -6.65 14.99
CA LYS A 236 -16.39 -5.67 14.31
C LYS A 236 -15.36 -6.30 13.36
N LEU A 237 -14.95 -7.55 13.57
CA LEU A 237 -13.95 -8.23 12.72
C LEU A 237 -14.60 -9.01 11.57
N ILE A 238 -15.87 -9.40 11.71
CA ILE A 238 -16.57 -10.22 10.71
C ILE A 238 -16.72 -9.50 9.36
N SER A 239 -16.97 -8.18 9.36
CA SER A 239 -17.02 -7.39 8.11
C SER A 239 -15.69 -7.32 7.37
N VAL A 240 -14.56 -7.46 8.09
CA VAL A 240 -13.21 -7.47 7.51
C VAL A 240 -12.91 -8.84 6.87
N PHE A 241 -13.38 -9.93 7.48
CA PHE A 241 -13.27 -11.28 6.90
C PHE A 241 -14.20 -11.51 5.69
N GLU A 242 -15.26 -10.71 5.54
CA GLU A 242 -16.18 -10.78 4.39
C GLU A 242 -15.77 -9.87 3.22
N SER A 243 -14.79 -8.98 3.41
CA SER A 243 -14.17 -8.19 2.33
C SER A 243 -13.03 -8.91 1.60
N ASP A 244 -12.52 -10.01 2.16
CA ASP A 244 -11.52 -10.85 1.50
C ASP A 244 -12.12 -11.49 0.25
N HIS A 245 -11.53 -11.20 -0.91
CA HIS A 245 -12.03 -11.71 -2.20
C HIS A 245 -11.82 -13.23 -2.35
N ASN A 246 -10.90 -13.82 -1.58
CA ASN A 246 -10.58 -15.26 -1.59
C ASN A 246 -10.29 -15.79 -0.17
N PRO A 247 -11.32 -16.09 0.65
CA PRO A 247 -11.11 -16.60 2.00
C PRO A 247 -10.56 -18.03 2.00
N SER A 248 -9.70 -18.37 2.96
CA SER A 248 -9.21 -19.75 3.10
C SER A 248 -10.35 -20.73 3.39
N LEU A 249 -10.33 -21.90 2.76
CA LEU A 249 -11.31 -22.97 2.91
C LEU A 249 -11.29 -23.56 4.34
N ARG A 250 -12.32 -23.28 5.13
CA ARG A 250 -12.44 -23.72 6.55
C ARG A 250 -13.77 -24.42 6.86
N PRO A 251 -14.04 -25.59 6.26
CA PRO A 251 -15.31 -26.27 6.45
C PRO A 251 -15.49 -26.82 7.88
N GLY A 252 -16.74 -27.02 8.27
CA GLY A 252 -17.10 -27.63 9.55
C GLY A 252 -16.78 -29.13 9.62
N ILE A 253 -16.84 -29.72 10.82
CA ILE A 253 -16.45 -31.13 11.05
C ILE A 253 -17.25 -32.14 10.21
N SER A 254 -18.49 -31.82 9.84
CA SER A 254 -19.36 -32.67 9.00
C SER A 254 -18.80 -32.91 7.59
N TRP A 255 -17.93 -32.01 7.10
CA TRP A 255 -17.29 -32.10 5.78
C TRP A 255 -16.07 -33.02 5.77
N LYS A 256 -15.60 -33.47 6.93
CA LYS A 256 -14.33 -34.18 7.07
C LYS A 256 -14.18 -35.37 6.13
N GLU A 257 -15.20 -36.22 6.04
CA GLU A 257 -15.17 -37.42 5.19
C GLU A 257 -15.15 -37.06 3.70
N THR A 258 -15.90 -36.04 3.31
CA THR A 258 -16.03 -35.61 1.91
C THR A 258 -14.79 -34.90 1.40
N ILE A 259 -14.26 -33.93 2.16
CA ILE A 259 -13.15 -33.09 1.68
C ILE A 259 -11.78 -33.78 1.80
N LEU A 260 -11.64 -34.75 2.72
CA LEU A 260 -10.43 -35.55 2.87
C LEU A 260 -10.41 -36.79 1.97
N ASP A 261 -11.48 -37.07 1.21
CA ASP A 261 -11.47 -38.13 0.21
C ASP A 261 -10.39 -37.81 -0.86
N PRO A 262 -9.37 -38.66 -1.02
CA PRO A 262 -8.31 -38.45 -2.02
C PRO A 262 -8.83 -38.27 -3.45
N SER A 263 -10.01 -38.82 -3.75
CA SER A 263 -10.64 -38.77 -5.06
C SER A 263 -11.05 -37.35 -5.48
N VAL A 264 -11.33 -36.45 -4.53
CA VAL A 264 -11.77 -35.07 -4.82
C VAL A 264 -10.64 -34.26 -5.44
N VAL A 265 -9.47 -34.24 -4.80
CA VAL A 265 -8.30 -33.50 -5.32
C VAL A 265 -7.87 -34.07 -6.66
N LYS A 266 -7.85 -35.40 -6.79
CA LYS A 266 -7.53 -36.09 -8.03
C LYS A 266 -8.49 -35.72 -9.17
N LEU A 267 -9.79 -35.65 -8.90
CA LEU A 267 -10.81 -35.26 -9.87
C LEU A 267 -10.53 -33.87 -10.47
N PHE A 268 -10.20 -32.87 -9.65
CA PHE A 268 -9.93 -31.51 -10.16
C PHE A 268 -8.63 -31.41 -10.97
N PHE A 269 -7.58 -32.14 -10.58
CA PHE A 269 -6.36 -32.21 -11.40
C PHE A 269 -6.60 -32.90 -12.75
N GLU A 270 -7.32 -34.03 -12.76
CA GLU A 270 -7.71 -34.72 -14.00
C GLU A 270 -8.62 -33.86 -14.88
N LEU A 271 -9.53 -33.10 -14.27
CA LEU A 271 -10.42 -32.17 -14.94
C LEU A 271 -9.63 -31.03 -15.60
N HIS A 272 -8.74 -30.38 -14.86
CA HIS A 272 -7.92 -29.31 -15.40
C HIS A 272 -7.07 -29.78 -16.59
N VAL A 273 -6.39 -30.92 -16.48
CA VAL A 273 -5.57 -31.49 -17.58
C VAL A 273 -6.40 -31.72 -18.85
N LYS A 274 -7.65 -32.15 -18.73
CA LYS A 274 -8.53 -32.37 -19.89
C LYS A 274 -9.02 -31.07 -20.55
N ILE A 275 -9.21 -30.00 -19.78
CA ILE A 275 -9.91 -28.79 -20.25
C ILE A 275 -9.01 -27.55 -20.36
N ARG A 276 -7.72 -27.67 -20.05
CA ARG A 276 -6.73 -26.59 -20.01
C ARG A 276 -6.63 -25.70 -21.26
N HIS A 277 -7.01 -26.22 -22.43
CA HIS A 277 -6.97 -25.47 -23.68
C HIS A 277 -8.16 -24.50 -23.86
N ASP A 278 -9.17 -24.57 -22.99
CA ASP A 278 -10.28 -23.63 -22.95
C ASP A 278 -10.06 -22.63 -21.79
N PRO A 279 -9.75 -21.36 -22.08
CA PRO A 279 -9.31 -20.39 -21.06
C PRO A 279 -10.39 -20.13 -19.99
N GLU A 280 -11.67 -20.17 -20.37
CA GLU A 280 -12.80 -19.92 -19.47
C GLU A 280 -12.94 -21.06 -18.46
N LEU A 281 -12.89 -22.32 -18.93
CA LEU A 281 -12.95 -23.49 -18.07
C LEU A 281 -11.68 -23.69 -17.24
N ALA A 282 -10.51 -23.40 -17.81
CA ALA A 282 -9.22 -23.50 -17.14
C ALA A 282 -9.14 -22.55 -15.94
N HIS A 283 -9.61 -21.30 -16.10
CA HIS A 283 -9.64 -20.32 -15.01
C HIS A 283 -10.41 -20.83 -13.79
N HIS A 284 -11.65 -21.27 -13.98
CA HIS A 284 -12.50 -21.73 -12.88
C HIS A 284 -12.02 -23.05 -12.23
N THR A 285 -11.40 -23.94 -13.01
CA THR A 285 -10.80 -25.17 -12.43
C THR A 285 -9.53 -24.89 -11.65
N LEU A 286 -8.69 -23.96 -12.10
CA LEU A 286 -7.52 -23.51 -11.34
C LEU A 286 -7.94 -22.85 -10.04
N ASN A 287 -8.97 -22.00 -10.03
CA ASN A 287 -9.50 -21.40 -8.80
C ASN A 287 -9.97 -22.48 -7.82
N CYS A 288 -10.66 -23.52 -8.29
CA CYS A 288 -11.01 -24.68 -7.45
C CYS A 288 -9.76 -25.34 -6.83
N LEU A 289 -8.71 -25.58 -7.62
CA LEU A 289 -7.46 -26.18 -7.14
C LEU A 289 -6.75 -25.29 -6.10
N VAL A 290 -6.63 -23.98 -6.37
CA VAL A 290 -6.08 -22.98 -5.45
C VAL A 290 -6.87 -22.95 -4.14
N GLN A 291 -8.20 -23.07 -4.20
CA GLN A 291 -9.00 -23.13 -2.98
C GLN A 291 -8.83 -24.43 -2.21
N LEU A 292 -8.68 -25.57 -2.89
CA LEU A 292 -8.38 -26.84 -2.23
C LEU A 292 -7.01 -26.82 -1.53
N SER A 293 -6.00 -26.12 -2.07
CA SER A 293 -4.72 -25.92 -1.36
C SER A 293 -4.82 -24.98 -0.16
N SER A 294 -5.92 -24.23 -0.01
CA SER A 294 -6.17 -23.35 1.13
C SER A 294 -6.79 -24.02 2.36
N LEU A 295 -7.03 -25.35 2.30
CA LEU A 295 -7.73 -26.09 3.35
C LEU A 295 -7.08 -25.91 4.72
N ASN A 296 -7.86 -25.37 5.66
CA ASN A 296 -7.46 -25.11 7.04
C ASN A 296 -8.64 -25.34 8.00
N GLY A 297 -8.39 -25.28 9.31
CA GLY A 297 -9.42 -25.36 10.35
C GLY A 297 -9.63 -26.77 10.93
N ILE A 298 -10.83 -27.02 11.48
CA ILE A 298 -11.09 -28.17 12.36
C ILE A 298 -10.99 -29.53 11.66
N VAL A 299 -11.22 -29.58 10.34
CA VAL A 299 -11.17 -30.80 9.55
C VAL A 299 -9.76 -31.40 9.50
N VAL A 300 -8.74 -30.54 9.41
CA VAL A 300 -7.31 -30.91 9.39
C VAL A 300 -6.63 -30.65 10.73
N ALA A 301 -7.40 -30.62 11.84
CA ALA A 301 -6.85 -30.35 13.17
C ALA A 301 -5.82 -31.39 13.63
N LYS A 302 -5.98 -32.66 13.21
CA LYS A 302 -5.00 -33.71 13.49
C LYS A 302 -3.88 -33.65 12.45
N ARG A 303 -2.64 -33.69 12.94
CA ARG A 303 -1.42 -33.68 12.10
C ARG A 303 -1.45 -34.77 11.03
N ASP A 304 -1.82 -36.00 11.38
CA ASP A 304 -1.72 -37.14 10.45
C ASP A 304 -2.64 -36.97 9.24
N HIS A 305 -3.89 -36.54 9.45
CA HIS A 305 -4.82 -36.22 8.34
C HIS A 305 -4.31 -35.06 7.48
N ARG A 306 -3.67 -34.06 8.11
CA ARG A 306 -3.12 -32.91 7.41
C ARG A 306 -1.92 -33.28 6.54
N VAL A 307 -1.05 -34.18 7.02
CA VAL A 307 0.09 -34.72 6.26
C VAL A 307 -0.38 -35.63 5.12
N GLU A 308 -1.39 -36.47 5.37
CA GLU A 308 -1.98 -37.34 4.34
C GLU A 308 -2.63 -36.55 3.21
N TYR A 309 -3.41 -35.50 3.55
CA TYR A 309 -4.00 -34.60 2.56
C TYR A 309 -2.92 -33.88 1.75
N LEU A 310 -1.90 -33.33 2.42
CA LEU A 310 -0.78 -32.65 1.76
C LEU A 310 -0.02 -33.59 0.82
N ARG A 311 0.24 -34.83 1.24
CA ARG A 311 0.88 -35.86 0.41
C ARG A 311 0.06 -36.11 -0.86
N ASN A 312 -1.22 -36.43 -0.71
CA ASN A 312 -2.11 -36.67 -1.85
C ASN A 312 -2.16 -35.47 -2.80
N TYR A 313 -2.19 -34.24 -2.26
CA TYR A 313 -2.20 -33.03 -3.08
C TYR A 313 -0.90 -32.88 -3.89
N ILE A 314 0.26 -33.00 -3.25
CA ILE A 314 1.57 -32.88 -3.90
C ILE A 314 1.76 -33.97 -4.96
N GLU A 315 1.36 -35.22 -4.68
CA GLU A 315 1.46 -36.32 -5.64
C GLU A 315 0.64 -36.05 -6.91
N ASN A 316 -0.60 -35.56 -6.77
CA ASN A 316 -1.43 -35.20 -7.94
C ASN A 316 -0.90 -33.97 -8.67
N PHE A 317 -0.40 -32.97 -7.94
CA PHE A 317 0.26 -31.78 -8.53
C PHE A 317 1.47 -32.17 -9.38
N LEU A 318 2.33 -33.07 -8.89
CA LEU A 318 3.48 -33.57 -9.64
C LEU A 318 3.07 -34.45 -10.82
N CYS A 319 2.08 -35.33 -10.64
CA CYS A 319 1.56 -36.19 -11.72
C CYS A 319 0.97 -35.38 -12.88
N MET A 320 0.31 -34.25 -12.59
CA MET A 320 -0.21 -33.34 -13.61
C MET A 320 0.90 -32.86 -14.57
N PHE A 321 2.07 -32.48 -14.05
CA PHE A 321 3.18 -32.02 -14.88
C PHE A 321 3.86 -33.11 -15.71
N GLN A 322 3.59 -34.40 -15.45
CA GLN A 322 4.01 -35.47 -16.35
C GLN A 322 3.12 -35.54 -17.60
N LYS A 323 1.95 -34.90 -17.58
CA LYS A 323 0.96 -34.89 -18.67
C LYS A 323 0.90 -33.55 -19.42
N ILE A 324 1.66 -32.54 -18.98
CA ILE A 324 1.66 -31.18 -19.54
C ILE A 324 3.05 -30.86 -20.08
N ASP A 325 3.11 -30.46 -21.36
CA ASP A 325 4.37 -30.15 -22.05
C ASP A 325 4.77 -28.66 -21.95
N THR A 326 3.79 -27.75 -21.98
CA THR A 326 4.00 -26.28 -21.95
C THR A 326 3.08 -25.61 -20.93
N ILE A 327 3.54 -24.55 -20.27
CA ILE A 327 2.76 -23.80 -19.28
C ILE A 327 2.22 -22.53 -19.94
N ILE A 328 0.91 -22.33 -19.84
CA ILE A 328 0.22 -21.13 -20.37
C ILE A 328 0.29 -20.02 -19.31
N PRO A 329 0.32 -18.71 -19.66
CA PRO A 329 0.39 -17.61 -18.69
C PRO A 329 -0.66 -17.70 -17.58
N SER A 330 -1.92 -17.98 -17.94
CA SER A 330 -3.03 -18.14 -16.98
C SER A 330 -2.84 -19.32 -16.02
N GLU A 331 -2.18 -20.39 -16.45
CA GLU A 331 -1.83 -21.53 -15.60
C GLU A 331 -0.65 -21.21 -14.68
N ALA A 332 0.32 -20.41 -15.13
CA ALA A 332 1.49 -20.04 -14.34
C ALA A 332 1.08 -19.36 -13.02
N LEU A 333 0.12 -18.42 -13.10
CA LEU A 333 -0.44 -17.75 -11.93
C LEU A 333 -1.27 -18.69 -11.03
N GLY A 334 -2.02 -19.62 -11.62
CA GLY A 334 -2.76 -20.63 -10.86
C GLY A 334 -1.82 -21.56 -10.09
N PHE A 335 -0.77 -22.07 -10.73
CA PHE A 335 0.21 -22.96 -10.11
C PHE A 335 1.06 -22.26 -9.04
N SER A 336 1.44 -20.99 -9.28
CA SER A 336 2.16 -20.20 -8.29
C SER A 336 1.32 -19.94 -7.04
N ASN A 337 0.03 -19.63 -7.22
CA ASN A 337 -0.90 -19.48 -6.10
C ASN A 337 -1.15 -20.79 -5.35
N ILE A 338 -1.21 -21.94 -6.03
CA ILE A 338 -1.27 -23.25 -5.36
C ILE A 338 -0.06 -23.42 -4.43
N ILE A 339 1.17 -23.17 -4.93
CA ILE A 339 2.40 -23.30 -4.15
C ILE A 339 2.39 -22.36 -2.94
N ARG A 340 2.08 -21.08 -3.16
CA ARG A 340 1.98 -20.06 -2.11
C ARG A 340 0.99 -20.49 -1.02
N GLN A 341 -0.20 -20.91 -1.43
CA GLN A 341 -1.26 -21.29 -0.52
C GLN A 341 -0.93 -22.57 0.27
N LEU A 342 -0.33 -23.58 -0.36
CA LEU A 342 0.15 -24.78 0.34
C LEU A 342 1.14 -24.40 1.44
N LEU A 343 2.05 -23.46 1.19
CA LEU A 343 3.09 -23.08 2.17
C LEU A 343 2.56 -22.15 3.27
N ILE A 344 1.52 -21.35 2.99
CA ILE A 344 0.82 -20.54 4.01
C ILE A 344 -0.07 -21.43 4.88
N CYS A 345 -0.86 -22.32 4.26
CA CYS A 345 -1.86 -23.13 4.94
C CYS A 345 -1.31 -24.41 5.58
N PHE A 346 -0.14 -24.91 5.19
CA PHE A 346 0.47 -26.09 5.80
C PHE A 346 1.83 -25.71 6.41
N PRO A 347 1.96 -25.72 7.75
CA PRO A 347 3.18 -25.33 8.44
C PRO A 347 4.40 -26.05 7.88
N ARG A 348 5.51 -25.32 7.78
CA ARG A 348 6.77 -25.79 7.17
C ARG A 348 7.34 -27.02 7.88
N THR A 349 7.05 -27.18 9.17
CA THR A 349 7.37 -28.38 9.96
C THR A 349 6.66 -29.64 9.48
N LEU A 350 5.53 -29.52 8.79
CA LEU A 350 4.80 -30.66 8.22
C LEU A 350 5.49 -31.26 7.00
N LEU A 351 6.22 -30.45 6.23
CA LEU A 351 6.97 -30.90 5.06
C LEU A 351 8.05 -31.93 5.46
N ALA A 352 8.58 -31.84 6.68
CA ALA A 352 9.53 -32.80 7.22
C ALA A 352 8.96 -34.21 7.45
N PHE A 353 7.63 -34.38 7.46
CA PHE A 353 6.97 -35.68 7.61
C PHE A 353 6.58 -36.32 6.25
N LEU A 354 6.86 -35.64 5.14
CA LEU A 354 6.71 -36.22 3.81
C LEU A 354 7.89 -37.15 3.48
N ASP A 355 7.70 -38.08 2.54
CA ASP A 355 8.80 -38.87 2.02
C ASP A 355 9.85 -37.94 1.39
N GLN A 356 11.13 -38.20 1.68
CA GLN A 356 12.24 -37.36 1.23
C GLN A 356 12.30 -37.29 -0.31
N LYS A 357 11.93 -38.38 -1.00
CA LYS A 357 11.85 -38.40 -2.47
C LYS A 357 10.77 -37.45 -2.99
N LEU A 358 9.56 -37.52 -2.42
CA LEU A 358 8.45 -36.66 -2.80
C LEU A 358 8.78 -35.18 -2.56
N LEU A 359 9.40 -34.87 -1.41
CA LEU A 359 9.82 -33.51 -1.08
C LEU A 359 10.88 -32.98 -2.07
N GLN A 360 11.83 -33.82 -2.49
CA GLN A 360 12.84 -33.44 -3.50
C GLN A 360 12.21 -33.19 -4.87
N GLU A 361 11.31 -34.05 -5.32
CA GLU A 361 10.61 -33.87 -6.60
C GLU A 361 9.75 -32.61 -6.59
N PHE A 362 9.02 -32.37 -5.50
CA PHE A 362 8.23 -31.15 -5.30
C PHE A 362 9.10 -29.90 -5.31
N SER A 363 10.19 -29.91 -4.54
CA SER A 363 11.13 -28.78 -4.48
C SER A 363 11.76 -28.50 -5.85
N LYS A 364 12.22 -29.54 -6.56
CA LYS A 364 12.76 -29.43 -7.91
C LYS A 364 11.75 -28.82 -8.87
N LYS A 365 10.48 -29.20 -8.75
CA LYS A 365 9.42 -28.66 -9.60
C LYS A 365 9.14 -27.19 -9.30
N ILE A 366 9.14 -26.77 -8.04
CA ILE A 366 9.03 -25.35 -7.67
C ILE A 366 10.16 -24.55 -8.32
N ILE A 367 11.41 -24.99 -8.20
CA ILE A 367 12.56 -24.29 -8.80
C ILE A 367 12.43 -24.18 -10.33
N GLN A 368 12.03 -25.26 -11.00
CA GLN A 368 11.78 -25.24 -12.44
C GLN A 368 10.69 -24.24 -12.84
N LEU A 369 9.62 -24.16 -12.05
CA LEU A 369 8.54 -23.19 -12.27
C LEU A 369 9.02 -21.76 -12.02
N THR A 370 9.77 -21.52 -10.95
CA THR A 370 10.37 -20.21 -10.64
C THR A 370 11.28 -19.74 -11.76
N ILE A 371 12.20 -20.59 -12.24
CA ILE A 371 13.12 -20.25 -13.33
C ILE A 371 12.36 -20.04 -14.65
N HIS A 372 11.33 -20.84 -14.92
CA HIS A 372 10.52 -20.68 -16.13
C HIS A 372 9.71 -19.38 -16.11
N ALA A 373 8.99 -19.10 -15.02
CA ALA A 373 8.20 -17.88 -14.85
C ALA A 373 9.09 -16.64 -14.92
N MET A 374 10.26 -16.68 -14.28
CA MET A 374 11.27 -15.64 -14.41
C MET A 374 11.71 -15.45 -15.85
N LYS A 375 12.21 -16.49 -16.54
CA LYS A 375 12.65 -16.33 -17.94
C LYS A 375 11.54 -15.84 -18.86
N ALA A 376 10.29 -16.26 -18.64
CA ALA A 376 9.13 -15.83 -19.42
C ALA A 376 8.73 -14.38 -19.13
N SER A 377 8.93 -13.86 -17.91
CA SER A 377 8.62 -12.46 -17.58
C SER A 377 9.59 -11.46 -18.23
N TYR A 378 10.81 -11.89 -18.58
CA TYR A 378 11.81 -11.06 -19.26
C TYR A 378 11.82 -11.23 -20.79
N GLN A 379 10.92 -12.03 -21.37
CA GLN A 379 10.78 -12.20 -22.82
C GLN A 379 9.86 -11.13 -23.41
N LYS A 380 10.41 -10.18 -24.19
CA LYS A 380 9.66 -9.12 -24.90
C LYS A 380 8.65 -9.62 -25.96
N ASN A 381 8.70 -10.89 -26.37
CA ASN A 381 7.74 -11.45 -27.34
C ASN A 381 6.35 -11.71 -26.74
N ASN A 382 6.21 -11.63 -25.41
CA ASN A 382 4.92 -11.78 -24.74
C ASN A 382 4.19 -10.43 -24.76
N LEU A 383 2.86 -10.46 -24.90
CA LEU A 383 2.05 -9.26 -24.65
C LEU A 383 2.37 -8.75 -23.24
N ASP A 384 2.43 -7.43 -23.02
CA ASP A 384 2.80 -6.85 -21.71
C ASP A 384 1.97 -7.44 -20.56
N ASP A 385 0.70 -7.75 -20.82
CA ASP A 385 -0.20 -8.45 -19.89
C ASP A 385 0.37 -9.81 -19.46
N ASP A 386 0.84 -10.65 -20.40
CA ASP A 386 1.39 -11.98 -20.12
C ASP A 386 2.71 -11.89 -19.34
N ALA A 387 3.57 -10.92 -19.65
CA ALA A 387 4.81 -10.69 -18.92
C ALA A 387 4.55 -10.31 -17.45
N SER A 388 3.53 -9.49 -17.20
CA SER A 388 3.09 -9.14 -15.84
C SER A 388 2.55 -10.37 -15.08
N VAL A 389 1.77 -11.23 -15.72
CA VAL A 389 1.29 -12.49 -15.11
C VAL A 389 2.45 -13.41 -14.73
N PHE A 390 3.45 -13.55 -15.60
CA PHE A 390 4.63 -14.36 -15.29
C PHE A 390 5.48 -13.76 -14.17
N ARG A 391 5.54 -12.42 -14.05
CA ARG A 391 6.24 -11.74 -12.95
C ARG A 391 5.58 -12.02 -11.61
N GLU A 392 4.25 -11.92 -11.52
CA GLU A 392 3.51 -12.29 -10.30
C GLU A 392 3.68 -13.79 -9.97
N ALA A 393 3.67 -14.65 -10.99
CA ALA A 393 3.94 -16.08 -10.80
C ALA A 393 5.37 -16.36 -10.31
N PHE A 394 6.36 -15.62 -10.80
CA PHE A 394 7.74 -15.69 -10.34
C PHE A 394 7.85 -15.29 -8.87
N GLU A 395 7.25 -14.18 -8.46
CA GLU A 395 7.23 -13.70 -7.06
C GLU A 395 6.67 -14.76 -6.11
N HIS A 396 5.46 -15.25 -6.38
CA HIS A 396 4.80 -16.27 -5.56
C HIS A 396 5.60 -17.58 -5.45
N THR A 397 6.21 -18.04 -6.55
CA THR A 397 7.01 -19.28 -6.52
C THR A 397 8.37 -19.07 -5.84
N LEU A 398 8.98 -17.90 -5.98
CA LEU A 398 10.25 -17.55 -5.33
C LEU A 398 10.07 -17.45 -3.81
N GLU A 399 9.02 -16.78 -3.33
CA GLU A 399 8.65 -16.77 -1.91
C GLU A 399 8.44 -18.19 -1.38
N GLY A 400 7.76 -19.02 -2.17
CA GLY A 400 7.52 -20.41 -1.83
C GLY A 400 8.82 -21.23 -1.71
N TRP A 401 9.76 -21.02 -2.63
CA TRP A 401 11.08 -21.64 -2.59
C TRP A 401 11.89 -21.20 -1.36
N MET A 402 11.88 -19.90 -1.03
CA MET A 402 12.58 -19.38 0.13
C MET A 402 12.02 -19.90 1.45
N SER A 403 10.70 -20.09 1.52
CA SER A 403 10.03 -20.71 2.66
C SER A 403 10.56 -22.13 2.95
N ILE A 404 10.74 -22.95 1.91
CA ILE A 404 11.29 -24.31 2.00
C ILE A 404 12.77 -24.29 2.38
N THR A 405 13.52 -23.35 1.81
CA THR A 405 14.97 -23.22 2.04
C THR A 405 15.28 -22.91 3.51
N ASN A 406 14.57 -21.95 4.10
CA ASN A 406 14.81 -21.49 5.47
C ASN A 406 14.39 -22.49 6.55
N ASP A 407 13.21 -23.10 6.43
CA ASP A 407 12.53 -23.68 7.60
C ASP A 407 12.22 -25.18 7.50
N CYS A 408 12.60 -25.87 6.41
CA CYS A 408 12.36 -27.31 6.28
C CYS A 408 13.55 -28.14 6.81
N PRO A 409 13.46 -28.76 8.01
CA PRO A 409 14.45 -29.72 8.48
C PRO A 409 14.28 -31.03 7.71
N GLY A 410 15.23 -31.39 6.84
CA GLY A 410 15.25 -32.67 6.12
C GLY A 410 15.47 -32.59 4.60
N ALA A 411 15.32 -31.42 3.98
CA ALA A 411 15.76 -31.21 2.60
C ALA A 411 17.31 -31.23 2.55
N ILE A 412 17.86 -32.02 1.61
CA ILE A 412 19.31 -32.27 1.51
C ILE A 412 20.04 -30.93 1.36
N LYS A 413 20.98 -30.64 2.26
CA LYS A 413 21.76 -29.39 2.27
C LYS A 413 22.40 -29.11 0.90
N GLU A 414 22.92 -30.14 0.24
CA GLU A 414 23.48 -30.05 -1.11
C GLU A 414 22.45 -29.61 -2.16
N PHE A 415 21.23 -30.17 -2.12
CA PHE A 415 20.16 -29.79 -3.04
C PHE A 415 19.72 -28.33 -2.84
N LYS A 416 19.61 -27.87 -1.58
CA LYS A 416 19.32 -26.47 -1.28
C LYS A 416 20.41 -25.55 -1.85
N HIS A 417 21.68 -25.94 -1.67
CA HIS A 417 22.83 -25.18 -2.17
C HIS A 417 22.84 -25.12 -3.70
N SER A 418 22.79 -26.26 -4.39
CA SER A 418 22.83 -26.31 -5.86
C SER A 418 21.67 -25.55 -6.51
N SER A 419 20.47 -25.68 -5.95
CA SER A 419 19.27 -25.02 -6.45
C SER A 419 19.27 -23.51 -6.21
N SER A 420 19.87 -23.07 -5.10
CA SER A 420 20.04 -21.64 -4.82
C SER A 420 21.02 -21.01 -5.79
N VAL A 421 22.13 -21.69 -6.10
CA VAL A 421 23.08 -21.27 -7.14
C VAL A 421 22.40 -21.19 -8.51
N GLU A 422 21.63 -22.21 -8.89
CA GLU A 422 20.94 -22.25 -10.19
C GLU A 422 19.94 -21.09 -10.34
N THR A 423 19.11 -20.86 -9.33
CA THR A 423 18.09 -19.80 -9.35
C THR A 423 18.74 -18.41 -9.35
N PHE A 424 19.79 -18.20 -8.54
CA PHE A 424 20.53 -16.94 -8.50
C PHE A 424 21.20 -16.63 -9.84
N ASN A 425 21.88 -17.62 -10.46
CA ASN A 425 22.50 -17.46 -11.77
C ASN A 425 21.48 -17.15 -12.86
N ALA A 426 20.33 -17.83 -12.83
CA ALA A 426 19.28 -17.59 -13.81
C ALA A 426 18.73 -16.14 -13.70
N PHE A 427 18.60 -15.59 -12.48
CA PHE A 427 18.19 -14.19 -12.29
C PHE A 427 19.22 -13.20 -12.84
N ILE A 428 20.52 -13.44 -12.57
CA ILE A 428 21.62 -12.65 -13.12
C ILE A 428 21.59 -12.68 -14.65
N GLN A 429 21.44 -13.88 -15.24
CA GLN A 429 21.41 -14.06 -16.70
C GLN A 429 20.22 -13.32 -17.36
N CYS A 430 19.05 -13.27 -16.72
CA CYS A 430 17.90 -12.55 -17.28
C CYS A 430 18.12 -11.03 -17.30
N ASN A 431 18.90 -10.50 -16.37
CA ASN A 431 19.11 -9.06 -16.18
C ASN A 431 20.40 -8.52 -16.81
N LEU A 432 21.29 -9.37 -17.33
CA LEU A 432 22.54 -8.94 -17.98
C LEU A 432 22.50 -9.15 -19.50
N CYS A 433 23.21 -8.30 -20.23
CA CYS A 433 23.37 -8.45 -21.68
C CYS A 433 24.36 -9.58 -22.02
N ALA A 434 24.38 -9.99 -23.29
CA ALA A 434 25.41 -10.90 -23.80
C ALA A 434 26.82 -10.32 -23.54
N PRO A 435 27.83 -11.14 -23.19
CA PRO A 435 27.85 -12.60 -23.23
C PRO A 435 27.35 -13.31 -21.96
N ASP A 436 27.17 -12.61 -20.84
CA ASP A 436 26.89 -13.22 -19.54
C ASP A 436 25.40 -13.43 -19.25
N GLY A 437 24.53 -12.81 -20.07
CA GLY A 437 23.09 -12.97 -19.95
C GLY A 437 22.35 -12.91 -21.29
N THR A 438 21.02 -12.92 -21.19
CA THR A 438 20.08 -13.01 -22.31
C THR A 438 19.27 -11.73 -22.49
N ARG A 439 19.59 -10.66 -21.76
CA ARG A 439 18.92 -9.37 -21.94
C ARG A 439 19.24 -8.84 -23.34
N GLY A 440 18.18 -8.56 -24.09
CA GLY A 440 18.26 -8.04 -25.46
C GLY A 440 18.50 -9.04 -26.58
N THR A 441 18.63 -10.34 -26.28
CA THR A 441 18.87 -11.36 -27.31
C THR A 441 17.64 -11.73 -28.14
N HIS A 442 16.47 -11.19 -27.81
CA HIS A 442 15.17 -11.56 -28.39
C HIS A 442 14.48 -10.42 -29.18
N GLY A 443 15.25 -9.50 -29.76
CA GLY A 443 14.74 -8.52 -30.75
C GLY A 443 14.64 -7.07 -30.25
N ASP A 444 15.74 -6.49 -29.77
CA ASP A 444 15.85 -5.06 -29.40
C ASP A 444 15.97 -4.12 -30.63
N GLU A 445 15.20 -4.35 -31.70
CA GLU A 445 15.34 -3.52 -32.91
C GLU A 445 14.44 -2.28 -32.94
N GLU A 446 13.39 -2.16 -32.13
CA GLU A 446 12.50 -0.98 -32.23
C GLU A 446 12.12 -0.40 -30.85
N ASP A 447 12.23 0.93 -30.81
CA ASP A 447 11.77 1.90 -29.82
C ASP A 447 12.56 2.08 -28.51
N ASP A 448 13.38 3.15 -28.49
CA ASP A 448 13.57 3.98 -27.29
C ASP A 448 12.17 4.54 -26.95
N ASP A 449 11.30 3.71 -26.39
CA ASP A 449 10.01 4.17 -25.88
C ASP A 449 10.33 5.31 -24.89
N GLU A 450 9.85 6.52 -25.20
CA GLU A 450 9.74 7.57 -24.20
C GLU A 450 9.09 6.92 -22.98
N ILE A 451 9.81 6.87 -21.86
CA ILE A 451 9.30 6.34 -20.58
C ILE A 451 7.92 6.94 -20.40
N GLY A 452 6.87 6.14 -20.61
CA GLY A 452 5.53 6.67 -20.63
C GLY A 452 5.23 7.30 -19.28
N ASP A 453 4.49 8.41 -19.24
CA ASP A 453 4.14 9.17 -18.03
C ASP A 453 3.46 8.32 -16.90
N ASN A 454 3.26 7.00 -17.11
CA ASN A 454 2.73 6.04 -16.14
C ASN A 454 3.78 5.02 -15.60
N ASP A 455 5.00 4.96 -16.15
CA ASP A 455 6.11 4.06 -15.75
C ASP A 455 7.19 4.80 -14.93
N ASP A 456 6.81 5.83 -14.17
CA ASP A 456 7.71 6.65 -13.33
C ASP A 456 8.29 5.93 -12.08
N GLU A 457 7.92 4.66 -11.84
CA GLU A 457 8.44 3.90 -10.70
C GLU A 457 9.81 3.27 -11.00
N SER A 458 10.84 3.73 -10.27
CA SER A 458 12.19 3.16 -10.24
C SER A 458 12.17 1.62 -10.11
N ASP A 459 13.07 0.92 -10.82
CA ASP A 459 13.21 -0.54 -10.74
C ASP A 459 13.40 -1.04 -9.29
N ARG A 460 14.02 -0.20 -8.45
CA ARG A 460 14.19 -0.47 -7.01
C ARG A 460 12.88 -0.61 -6.24
N VAL A 461 11.84 0.10 -6.66
CA VAL A 461 10.49 0.06 -6.09
C VAL A 461 9.70 -1.08 -6.74
N LYS A 462 9.70 -1.13 -8.07
CA LYS A 462 8.99 -2.15 -8.86
C LYS A 462 9.41 -3.58 -8.54
N PHE A 463 10.72 -3.82 -8.36
CA PHE A 463 11.30 -5.14 -8.10
C PHE A 463 11.76 -5.33 -6.65
N LYS A 464 11.30 -4.49 -5.72
CA LYS A 464 11.77 -4.47 -4.32
C LYS A 464 11.73 -5.85 -3.66
N ASP A 465 10.59 -6.53 -3.71
CA ASP A 465 10.38 -7.80 -3.01
C ASP A 465 11.17 -8.94 -3.66
N ILE A 466 11.23 -8.95 -5.00
CA ILE A 466 12.10 -9.85 -5.77
C ILE A 466 13.56 -9.65 -5.36
N LEU A 467 14.06 -8.42 -5.38
CA LEU A 467 15.45 -8.09 -5.06
C LEU A 467 15.81 -8.46 -3.61
N CYS A 468 14.91 -8.23 -2.66
CA CYS A 468 15.10 -8.66 -1.27
C CYS A 468 15.22 -10.19 -1.16
N THR A 469 14.37 -10.90 -1.89
CA THR A 469 14.31 -12.37 -1.89
C THR A 469 15.52 -12.99 -2.60
N ILE A 470 15.94 -12.44 -3.75
CA ILE A 470 17.18 -12.81 -4.45
C ILE A 470 18.41 -12.48 -3.61
N GLY A 471 18.41 -11.36 -2.90
CA GLY A 471 19.46 -11.00 -1.95
C GLY A 471 19.56 -12.00 -0.80
N GLN A 472 18.42 -12.46 -0.27
CA GLN A 472 18.39 -13.55 0.71
C GLN A 472 18.90 -14.88 0.14
N LEU A 473 18.55 -15.22 -1.09
CA LEU A 473 19.05 -16.40 -1.78
C LEU A 473 20.58 -16.35 -1.96
N GLY A 474 21.11 -15.21 -2.42
CA GLY A 474 22.55 -14.98 -2.57
C GLY A 474 23.31 -15.13 -1.25
N ARG A 475 22.71 -14.71 -0.13
CA ARG A 475 23.26 -14.91 1.24
C ARG A 475 23.28 -16.35 1.69
N LYS A 476 22.44 -17.25 1.15
CA LYS A 476 22.53 -18.69 1.44
C LYS A 476 23.70 -19.37 0.72
N VAL A 477 24.26 -18.75 -0.31
CA VAL A 477 25.38 -19.27 -1.11
C VAL A 477 26.50 -18.22 -1.29
N PRO A 478 27.04 -17.63 -0.19
CA PRO A 478 28.00 -16.53 -0.26
C PRO A 478 29.32 -16.91 -0.93
N GLU A 479 29.69 -18.20 -0.86
CA GLU A 479 30.83 -18.81 -1.56
C GLU A 479 30.76 -18.65 -3.08
N HIS A 480 29.55 -18.60 -3.66
CA HIS A 480 29.33 -18.45 -5.09
C HIS A 480 28.90 -17.01 -5.45
N SER A 481 27.96 -16.44 -4.70
CA SER A 481 27.33 -15.15 -5.04
C SER A 481 28.31 -13.97 -4.95
N LEU A 482 29.13 -13.88 -3.89
CA LEU A 482 30.03 -12.74 -3.69
C LEU A 482 31.17 -12.70 -4.74
N PRO A 483 31.88 -13.81 -5.03
CA PRO A 483 32.90 -13.81 -6.08
C PRO A 483 32.32 -13.54 -7.47
N LEU A 484 31.15 -14.11 -7.80
CA LEU A 484 30.48 -13.88 -9.08
C LEU A 484 30.14 -12.40 -9.28
N LEU A 485 29.49 -11.78 -8.29
CA LEU A 485 29.13 -10.36 -8.35
C LEU A 485 30.38 -9.48 -8.44
N SER A 486 31.42 -9.78 -7.67
CA SER A 486 32.67 -9.02 -7.71
C SER A 486 33.32 -9.09 -9.09
N GLN A 487 33.37 -10.28 -9.71
CA GLN A 487 33.95 -10.48 -11.04
C GLN A 487 33.14 -9.75 -12.12
N LEU A 488 31.81 -9.91 -12.13
CA LEU A 488 30.94 -9.23 -13.08
C LEU A 488 31.10 -7.72 -12.96
N PHE A 489 31.13 -7.20 -11.74
CA PHE A 489 31.24 -5.78 -11.52
C PHE A 489 32.60 -5.23 -11.95
N GLU A 490 33.70 -5.92 -11.61
CA GLU A 490 35.06 -5.55 -12.02
C GLU A 490 35.22 -5.52 -13.54
N ASP A 491 34.65 -6.50 -14.26
CA ASP A 491 34.64 -6.53 -15.73
C ASP A 491 33.85 -5.34 -16.31
N ARG A 492 32.62 -5.11 -15.85
CA ARG A 492 31.79 -4.00 -16.35
C ARG A 492 32.40 -2.63 -16.08
N LEU A 493 33.01 -2.42 -14.93
CA LEU A 493 33.71 -1.17 -14.62
C LEU A 493 34.94 -0.95 -15.50
N SER A 494 35.68 -2.01 -15.80
CA SER A 494 36.84 -1.94 -16.70
C SER A 494 36.40 -1.61 -18.13
N ARG A 495 35.31 -2.23 -18.60
CA ARG A 495 34.67 -1.90 -19.88
C ARG A 495 34.15 -0.47 -19.92
N LEU A 496 33.53 0.01 -18.84
CA LEU A 496 32.97 1.36 -18.73
C LEU A 496 34.06 2.41 -18.86
N HIS A 497 35.14 2.25 -18.09
CA HIS A 497 36.30 3.13 -18.16
C HIS A 497 36.86 3.23 -19.58
N GLY A 498 37.04 2.08 -20.25
CA GLY A 498 37.51 2.03 -21.63
C GLY A 498 36.55 2.69 -22.64
N GLN A 499 35.24 2.55 -22.47
CA GLN A 499 34.25 3.17 -23.36
C GLN A 499 34.16 4.69 -23.17
N ILE A 500 34.14 5.17 -21.93
CA ILE A 500 34.16 6.61 -21.62
C ILE A 500 35.42 7.25 -22.21
N GLN A 501 36.60 6.63 -22.04
CA GLN A 501 37.85 7.15 -22.59
C GLN A 501 37.84 7.20 -24.13
N ARG A 502 37.28 6.18 -24.79
CA ARG A 502 37.12 6.16 -26.26
C ARG A 502 36.20 7.27 -26.74
N LYS A 503 35.03 7.44 -26.13
CA LYS A 503 34.07 8.51 -26.46
C LYS A 503 34.68 9.89 -26.26
N ALA A 504 35.37 10.11 -25.14
CA ALA A 504 36.10 11.34 -24.87
C ALA A 504 37.13 11.66 -25.97
N SER A 505 37.87 10.64 -26.45
CA SER A 505 38.86 10.82 -27.53
C SER A 505 38.24 11.06 -28.92
N GLN A 506 37.02 10.57 -29.15
CA GLN A 506 36.32 10.70 -30.44
C GLN A 506 35.50 11.99 -30.54
N GLY A 507 35.36 12.75 -29.45
CA GLY A 507 34.54 13.98 -29.40
C GLY A 507 33.04 13.72 -29.58
N ASN A 508 32.58 12.49 -29.40
CA ASN A 508 31.20 12.09 -29.58
C ASN A 508 30.49 12.08 -28.21
N GLY A 509 29.56 13.01 -28.01
CA GLY A 509 28.99 13.34 -26.69
C GLY A 509 27.64 12.68 -26.37
N THR A 510 27.29 11.56 -26.99
CA THR A 510 26.02 10.88 -26.72
C THR A 510 26.22 9.44 -26.26
N ILE A 511 25.34 9.00 -25.35
CA ILE A 511 25.21 7.62 -24.91
C ILE A 511 24.73 6.80 -26.10
N ASP A 512 25.52 5.80 -26.51
CA ASP A 512 25.11 4.85 -27.55
C ASP A 512 24.53 3.57 -26.93
N LYS A 513 23.98 2.68 -27.77
CA LYS A 513 23.42 1.40 -27.29
C LYS A 513 24.41 0.58 -26.46
N VAL A 514 25.71 0.61 -26.79
CA VAL A 514 26.73 -0.14 -26.05
C VAL A 514 26.92 0.41 -24.64
N LEU A 515 27.00 1.74 -24.51
CA LEU A 515 27.13 2.40 -23.22
C LEU A 515 25.81 2.30 -22.42
N GLY A 516 24.66 2.42 -23.07
CA GLY A 516 23.34 2.21 -22.48
C GLY A 516 23.19 0.81 -21.87
N SER A 517 23.46 -0.25 -22.65
CA SER A 517 23.44 -1.63 -22.15
C SER A 517 24.44 -1.87 -21.01
N LEU A 518 25.57 -1.17 -21.02
CA LEU A 518 26.57 -1.29 -19.96
C LEU A 518 26.12 -0.60 -18.66
N TYR A 519 25.48 0.56 -18.74
CA TYR A 519 24.87 1.22 -17.59
C TYR A 519 23.77 0.37 -16.97
N GLU A 520 22.95 -0.22 -17.83
CA GLU A 520 21.94 -1.18 -17.45
C GLU A 520 22.53 -2.41 -16.75
N ASP A 521 23.64 -2.99 -17.25
CA ASP A 521 24.31 -4.11 -16.58
C ASP A 521 24.81 -3.71 -15.18
N ILE A 522 25.42 -2.52 -15.08
CA ILE A 522 25.94 -1.97 -13.82
C ILE A 522 24.81 -1.69 -12.83
N HIS A 523 23.68 -1.16 -13.31
CA HIS A 523 22.48 -0.90 -12.50
C HIS A 523 22.05 -2.16 -11.75
N TRP A 524 21.74 -3.24 -12.48
CA TRP A 524 21.30 -4.50 -11.87
C TRP A 524 22.36 -5.13 -10.96
N ILE A 525 23.64 -5.07 -11.33
CA ILE A 525 24.72 -5.58 -10.47
C ILE A 525 24.76 -4.82 -9.14
N ILE A 526 24.60 -3.49 -9.15
CA ILE A 526 24.53 -2.67 -7.93
C ILE A 526 23.31 -3.06 -7.09
N LEU A 527 22.13 -3.16 -7.70
CA LEU A 527 20.90 -3.51 -6.99
C LEU A 527 20.97 -4.88 -6.31
N ILE A 528 21.48 -5.88 -7.02
CA ILE A 528 21.61 -7.24 -6.49
C ILE A 528 22.68 -7.27 -5.39
N SER A 529 23.83 -6.62 -5.61
CA SER A 529 24.93 -6.58 -4.63
C SER A 529 24.50 -5.94 -3.32
N ALA A 530 23.79 -4.81 -3.36
CA ALA A 530 23.31 -4.13 -2.16
C ALA A 530 22.31 -5.00 -1.37
N ASN A 531 21.42 -5.74 -2.05
CA ASN A 531 20.46 -6.65 -1.39
C ASN A 531 21.10 -7.95 -0.86
N VAL A 532 22.22 -8.39 -1.44
CA VAL A 532 23.01 -9.52 -0.90
C VAL A 532 23.79 -9.08 0.35
N LEU A 533 24.35 -7.87 0.34
CA LEU A 533 25.18 -7.35 1.44
C LEU A 533 24.37 -6.94 2.67
N ALA A 534 23.14 -6.42 2.51
CA ALA A 534 22.36 -5.85 3.62
C ALA A 534 20.91 -6.33 3.65
N TYR A 535 20.28 -6.31 4.83
CA TYR A 535 18.82 -6.47 4.96
C TYR A 535 18.07 -5.26 4.40
N TYR A 536 16.74 -5.38 4.27
CA TYR A 536 15.88 -4.23 3.99
C TYR A 536 15.54 -3.54 5.31
N ASP A 537 15.81 -2.24 5.41
CA ASP A 537 15.64 -1.48 6.65
C ASP A 537 14.23 -0.89 6.71
N GLY A 538 13.32 -1.59 7.39
CA GLY A 538 11.93 -1.16 7.63
C GLY A 538 11.74 -0.34 8.91
N GLY A 539 12.79 0.30 9.43
CA GLY A 539 12.77 1.08 10.69
C GLY A 539 13.44 0.42 11.90
N GLU A 540 14.04 -0.76 11.73
CA GLU A 540 14.90 -1.40 12.75
C GLU A 540 16.38 -1.04 12.54
N THR A 541 17.24 -1.27 13.53
CA THR A 541 18.69 -1.07 13.40
C THR A 541 19.28 -2.03 12.37
N ALA A 542 19.89 -1.50 11.32
CA ALA A 542 20.54 -2.27 10.28
C ALA A 542 21.74 -3.06 10.86
N ILE A 543 21.78 -4.38 10.60
CA ILE A 543 22.88 -5.26 11.00
C ILE A 543 23.40 -6.06 9.80
N ILE A 544 24.68 -6.41 9.82
CA ILE A 544 25.29 -7.27 8.81
C ILE A 544 24.58 -8.63 8.85
N PRO A 545 24.09 -9.14 7.71
CA PRO A 545 23.49 -10.47 7.64
C PRO A 545 24.40 -11.55 8.20
N ILE A 546 23.84 -12.42 9.04
CA ILE A 546 24.61 -13.42 9.76
C ILE A 546 25.38 -14.34 8.81
N GLU A 547 24.80 -14.69 7.66
CA GLU A 547 25.46 -15.52 6.67
C GLU A 547 26.69 -14.83 6.05
N ILE A 548 26.64 -13.52 5.85
CA ILE A 548 27.76 -12.72 5.33
C ILE A 548 28.87 -12.59 6.38
N MET A 549 28.51 -12.33 7.64
CA MET A 549 29.47 -12.28 8.75
C MET A 549 30.18 -13.63 8.95
N GLN A 550 29.42 -14.72 8.97
CA GLN A 550 29.96 -16.08 9.10
C GLN A 550 30.89 -16.44 7.93
N PHE A 551 30.55 -16.01 6.71
CA PHE A 551 31.41 -16.25 5.56
C PHE A 551 32.74 -15.50 5.64
N SER A 552 32.73 -14.22 6.01
CA SER A 552 33.95 -13.43 6.24
C SER A 552 34.80 -14.03 7.37
N LEU A 553 34.17 -14.47 8.48
CA LEU A 553 34.85 -15.18 9.56
C LEU A 553 35.50 -16.49 9.10
N ALA A 554 34.80 -17.29 8.29
CA ALA A 554 35.32 -18.55 7.75
C ALA A 554 36.54 -18.34 6.84
N LYS A 555 36.58 -17.23 6.10
CA LYS A 555 37.67 -16.87 5.19
C LYS A 555 38.83 -16.10 5.83
N SER A 556 38.71 -15.74 7.11
CA SER A 556 39.74 -14.98 7.85
C SER A 556 41.17 -15.55 7.79
N LYS A 557 41.34 -16.86 7.60
CA LYS A 557 42.67 -17.51 7.48
C LYS A 557 43.31 -17.38 6.09
N GLU A 558 42.50 -17.18 5.07
CA GLU A 558 42.94 -17.03 3.66
C GLU A 558 43.13 -15.55 3.28
N VAL A 559 42.57 -14.66 4.10
CA VAL A 559 42.51 -13.22 3.87
C VAL A 559 43.68 -12.50 4.55
N ASP A 560 44.31 -11.60 3.81
CA ASP A 560 45.24 -10.61 4.36
C ASP A 560 44.50 -9.29 4.60
N VAL A 561 44.52 -8.83 5.85
CA VAL A 561 43.83 -7.60 6.28
C VAL A 561 44.45 -6.37 5.62
N GLU A 562 45.78 -6.30 5.50
CA GLU A 562 46.45 -5.15 4.91
C GLU A 562 46.11 -5.00 3.42
N THR A 563 46.17 -6.10 2.67
CA THR A 563 45.73 -6.12 1.26
C THR A 563 44.25 -5.74 1.14
N SER A 564 43.40 -6.20 2.05
CA SER A 564 41.98 -5.83 2.05
C SER A 564 41.76 -4.33 2.25
N MET A 565 42.51 -3.70 3.16
CA MET A 565 42.47 -2.25 3.36
C MET A 565 43.01 -1.49 2.15
N ARG A 566 44.06 -2.01 1.50
CA ARG A 566 44.63 -1.40 0.29
C ARG A 566 43.64 -1.42 -0.88
N VAL A 567 42.90 -2.51 -1.05
CA VAL A 567 41.80 -2.60 -2.04
C VAL A 567 40.69 -1.60 -1.74
N LEU A 568 40.25 -1.51 -0.48
CA LEU A 568 39.23 -0.55 -0.05
C LEU A 568 39.66 0.90 -0.32
N ALA A 569 40.89 1.25 0.07
CA ALA A 569 41.43 2.60 0.00
C ALA A 569 41.89 3.05 -1.40
N SER A 570 41.84 2.15 -2.40
CA SER A 570 42.30 2.42 -3.77
C SER A 570 41.18 2.28 -4.81
N PRO A 571 40.01 2.93 -4.65
CA PRO A 571 38.89 2.80 -5.59
C PRO A 571 39.24 3.31 -6.99
N GLY A 572 40.31 4.11 -7.10
CA GLY A 572 40.79 4.67 -8.35
C GLY A 572 41.61 3.76 -9.25
N GLN A 573 41.96 2.55 -8.82
CA GLN A 573 42.82 1.61 -9.56
C GLN A 573 42.08 0.29 -9.83
N PRO A 574 42.44 -0.46 -10.90
CA PRO A 574 41.99 -1.83 -11.08
C PRO A 574 42.42 -2.72 -9.90
N VAL A 575 41.52 -3.56 -9.40
CA VAL A 575 41.81 -4.49 -8.29
C VAL A 575 42.93 -5.46 -8.68
N SER A 576 42.98 -5.86 -9.95
CA SER A 576 44.04 -6.70 -10.53
C SER A 576 45.45 -6.13 -10.37
N ASP A 577 45.57 -4.81 -10.26
CA ASP A 577 46.87 -4.13 -10.22
C ASP A 577 47.43 -4.08 -8.78
N ILE A 578 46.61 -4.43 -7.79
CA ILE A 578 46.97 -4.42 -6.38
C ILE A 578 47.66 -5.76 -6.04
N PRO A 579 48.92 -5.73 -5.56
CA PRO A 579 49.63 -6.96 -5.21
C PRO A 579 48.88 -7.75 -4.13
N GLY A 580 48.63 -9.03 -4.38
CA GLY A 580 47.97 -9.93 -3.43
C GLY A 580 46.44 -9.87 -3.42
N TYR A 581 45.78 -9.16 -4.36
CA TYR A 581 44.31 -8.95 -4.38
C TYR A 581 43.43 -10.21 -4.26
N GLN A 582 43.99 -11.41 -4.50
CA GLN A 582 43.29 -12.68 -4.32
C GLN A 582 43.02 -13.00 -2.84
N SER A 583 43.86 -12.47 -1.93
CA SER A 583 43.74 -12.60 -0.48
C SER A 583 42.89 -11.49 0.15
N THR A 584 42.07 -10.79 -0.62
CA THR A 584 41.14 -9.78 -0.10
C THR A 584 39.87 -10.42 0.45
N ASP A 585 39.34 -9.89 1.56
CA ASP A 585 38.04 -10.31 2.07
C ASP A 585 36.95 -10.13 0.98
N PRO A 586 36.18 -11.18 0.63
CA PRO A 586 35.21 -11.10 -0.46
C PRO A 586 34.11 -10.06 -0.26
N VAL A 587 33.73 -9.76 0.99
CA VAL A 587 32.72 -8.75 1.32
C VAL A 587 33.30 -7.36 1.05
N ILE A 588 34.51 -7.09 1.55
CA ILE A 588 35.23 -5.83 1.31
C ILE A 588 35.49 -5.64 -0.18
N ARG A 589 35.86 -6.70 -0.92
CA ARG A 589 36.09 -6.63 -2.36
C ARG A 589 34.84 -6.18 -3.12
N LEU A 590 33.67 -6.74 -2.80
CA LEU A 590 32.41 -6.34 -3.42
C LEU A 590 32.03 -4.88 -3.09
N ILE A 591 32.16 -4.48 -1.82
CA ILE A 591 31.93 -3.07 -1.40
C ILE A 591 32.92 -2.13 -2.11
N SER A 592 34.17 -2.54 -2.28
CA SER A 592 35.19 -1.76 -2.99
C SER A 592 34.84 -1.59 -4.47
N GLY A 593 34.17 -2.57 -5.08
CA GLY A 593 33.60 -2.42 -6.44
C GLY A 593 32.57 -1.30 -6.51
N ILE A 594 31.72 -1.16 -5.49
CA ILE A 594 30.71 -0.09 -5.41
C ILE A 594 31.41 1.27 -5.27
N PHE A 595 32.41 1.36 -4.38
CA PHE A 595 33.22 2.58 -4.23
C PHE A 595 33.98 2.94 -5.51
N LYS A 596 34.45 1.94 -6.26
CA LYS A 596 35.11 2.15 -7.55
C LYS A 596 34.19 2.76 -8.59
N TYR A 597 32.92 2.35 -8.70
CA TYR A 597 31.97 3.03 -9.57
C TYR A 597 31.76 4.49 -9.15
N ALA A 598 31.55 4.74 -7.86
CA ALA A 598 31.38 6.10 -7.33
C ALA A 598 32.58 7.01 -7.63
N GLU A 599 33.80 6.48 -7.56
CA GLU A 599 35.04 7.17 -7.93
C GLU A 599 35.18 7.38 -9.45
N VAL A 600 34.81 6.39 -10.27
CA VAL A 600 34.78 6.55 -11.75
C VAL A 600 33.82 7.65 -12.16
N GLU A 601 32.63 7.68 -11.57
CA GLU A 601 31.62 8.70 -11.80
C GLU A 601 32.11 10.09 -11.39
N LYS A 602 32.68 10.21 -10.19
CA LYS A 602 33.28 11.46 -9.70
C LYS A 602 34.36 11.99 -10.65
N ARG A 603 35.28 11.13 -11.09
CA ARG A 603 36.35 11.52 -12.03
C ARG A 603 35.81 11.91 -13.40
N ALA A 604 34.78 11.23 -13.89
CA ALA A 604 34.13 11.60 -15.14
C ALA A 604 33.50 12.99 -15.06
N VAL A 605 32.84 13.31 -13.94
CA VAL A 605 32.31 14.65 -13.65
C VAL A 605 33.43 15.70 -13.60
N GLU A 606 34.50 15.45 -12.85
CA GLU A 606 35.66 16.35 -12.75
C GLU A 606 36.35 16.59 -14.10
N ALA A 607 36.32 15.59 -15.00
CA ALA A 607 36.83 15.68 -16.36
C ALA A 607 35.86 16.37 -17.36
N GLY A 608 34.69 16.83 -16.91
CA GLY A 608 33.67 17.47 -17.77
C GLY A 608 32.89 16.47 -18.64
N LEU A 609 32.94 15.17 -18.32
CA LEU A 609 32.26 14.09 -19.06
C LEU A 609 30.93 13.70 -18.41
N GLY A 610 30.34 14.57 -17.58
CA GLY A 610 29.08 14.29 -16.86
C GLY A 610 27.90 13.94 -17.77
N HIS A 611 27.87 14.51 -18.99
CA HIS A 611 26.84 14.24 -19.99
C HIS A 611 26.85 12.81 -20.55
N LEU A 612 27.91 12.03 -20.30
CA LEU A 612 27.99 10.62 -20.68
C LEU A 612 27.50 9.68 -19.58
N LEU A 613 27.19 10.18 -18.39
CA LEU A 613 26.75 9.39 -17.25
C LEU A 613 25.25 9.11 -17.31
N SER A 614 24.83 7.98 -16.75
CA SER A 614 23.40 7.64 -16.60
C SER A 614 22.87 8.12 -15.25
N PRO A 615 21.87 9.03 -15.22
CA PRO A 615 21.25 9.49 -13.97
C PRO A 615 20.66 8.35 -13.13
N GLU A 616 20.11 7.30 -13.76
CA GLU A 616 19.53 6.15 -13.03
C GLU A 616 20.60 5.32 -12.32
N VAL A 617 21.78 5.16 -12.93
CA VAL A 617 22.91 4.48 -12.27
C VAL A 617 23.51 5.36 -11.19
N SER A 618 23.62 6.68 -11.42
CA SER A 618 24.01 7.67 -10.40
C SER A 618 23.08 7.63 -9.19
N SER A 619 21.79 7.44 -9.43
CA SER A 619 20.80 7.29 -8.37
C SER A 619 21.00 5.94 -7.63
N SER A 620 21.20 4.86 -8.38
CA SER A 620 21.40 3.52 -7.81
C SER A 620 22.66 3.40 -6.96
N ILE A 621 23.75 4.08 -7.34
CA ILE A 621 24.96 4.11 -6.53
C ILE A 621 24.73 4.84 -5.21
N MET A 622 24.07 6.00 -5.20
CA MET A 622 23.83 6.77 -3.96
C MET A 622 22.96 5.98 -2.99
N TRP A 623 21.90 5.35 -3.48
CA TRP A 623 21.07 4.41 -2.70
C TRP A 623 21.88 3.24 -2.12
N SER A 624 22.77 2.62 -2.92
CA SER A 624 23.58 1.50 -2.44
C SER A 624 24.60 1.93 -1.37
N LEU A 625 25.21 3.12 -1.52
CA LEU A 625 26.13 3.69 -0.55
C LEU A 625 25.42 3.99 0.76
N GLN A 626 24.18 4.50 0.72
CA GLN A 626 23.36 4.74 1.91
C GLN A 626 23.13 3.43 2.67
N ARG A 627 22.69 2.38 1.96
CA ARG A 627 22.42 1.07 2.58
C ARG A 627 23.67 0.42 3.18
N ILE A 628 24.81 0.52 2.50
CA ILE A 628 26.09 0.03 3.03
C ILE A 628 26.52 0.85 4.24
N SER A 629 26.32 2.17 4.22
CA SER A 629 26.65 3.05 5.34
C SER A 629 25.78 2.78 6.57
N LEU A 630 24.50 2.45 6.39
CA LEU A 630 23.63 2.01 7.48
C LEU A 630 24.14 0.73 8.13
N THR A 631 24.51 -0.26 7.32
CA THR A 631 24.81 -1.64 7.78
C THR A 631 26.25 -1.83 8.26
N TYR A 632 27.23 -1.27 7.55
CA TYR A 632 28.65 -1.58 7.73
C TYR A 632 29.44 -0.48 8.43
N LEU A 633 29.11 0.80 8.23
CA LEU A 633 29.96 1.91 8.67
C LEU A 633 29.81 2.22 10.17
N VAL A 634 30.93 2.32 10.90
CA VAL A 634 30.98 2.53 12.37
C VAL A 634 30.25 1.42 13.11
N LEU A 635 30.73 0.18 12.95
CA LEU A 635 30.12 -1.00 13.57
C LEU A 635 30.04 -0.88 15.10
N GLN A 636 28.84 -1.14 15.64
CA GLN A 636 28.64 -1.30 17.06
C GLN A 636 28.89 -2.76 17.45
N GLU A 637 30.03 -3.02 18.09
CA GLU A 637 30.48 -4.37 18.45
C GLU A 637 29.47 -5.11 19.35
N THR A 638 28.65 -4.38 20.11
CA THR A 638 27.63 -4.94 21.01
C THR A 638 26.51 -5.71 20.33
N PHE A 639 26.30 -5.51 19.02
CA PHE A 639 25.23 -6.19 18.28
C PHE A 639 25.63 -7.56 17.72
N TYR A 640 26.91 -7.92 17.80
CA TYR A 640 27.42 -9.14 17.20
C TYR A 640 28.12 -10.01 18.25
N SER A 641 27.96 -11.33 18.15
CA SER A 641 28.70 -12.26 18.99
C SER A 641 30.17 -12.38 18.57
N GLU A 642 30.41 -12.41 17.27
CA GLU A 642 31.73 -12.50 16.65
C GLU A 642 31.75 -11.63 15.40
N ILE A 643 32.87 -10.95 15.14
CA ILE A 643 33.05 -10.06 13.98
C ILE A 643 34.40 -10.39 13.33
N SER A 644 34.45 -10.42 12.00
CA SER A 644 35.71 -10.65 11.30
C SER A 644 36.66 -9.47 11.45
N MET A 645 37.95 -9.78 11.64
CA MET A 645 38.98 -8.75 11.81
C MET A 645 39.05 -7.79 10.63
N SER A 646 38.91 -8.30 9.40
CA SER A 646 38.90 -7.48 8.19
C SER A 646 37.78 -6.43 8.22
N LEU A 647 36.57 -6.79 8.66
CA LEU A 647 35.44 -5.86 8.76
C LEU A 647 35.61 -4.84 9.89
N ILE A 648 36.21 -5.24 11.03
CA ILE A 648 36.55 -4.31 12.11
C ILE A 648 37.56 -3.26 11.63
N PHE A 649 38.61 -3.68 10.93
CA PHE A 649 39.62 -2.76 10.40
C PHE A 649 39.08 -1.85 9.29
N ALA A 650 38.16 -2.34 8.46
CA ALA A 650 37.53 -1.55 7.42
C ALA A 650 36.51 -0.54 7.95
N PHE A 651 35.67 -0.95 8.91
CA PHE A 651 34.47 -0.20 9.25
C PHE A 651 34.16 -0.08 10.76
N GLY A 652 35.05 -0.54 11.64
CA GLY A 652 34.88 -0.41 13.09
C GLY A 652 34.97 1.03 13.59
N GLN A 653 34.36 1.31 14.75
CA GLN A 653 34.17 2.66 15.30
C GLN A 653 35.44 3.51 15.42
N ASN A 654 36.59 2.89 15.70
CA ASN A 654 37.88 3.56 15.87
C ASN A 654 38.91 3.17 14.80
N SER A 655 38.46 2.61 13.68
CA SER A 655 39.34 2.17 12.60
C SER A 655 39.72 3.31 11.65
N GLU A 656 40.93 3.26 11.10
CA GLU A 656 41.36 4.18 10.03
C GLU A 656 40.55 3.97 8.75
N GLY A 657 40.10 2.72 8.49
CA GLY A 657 39.23 2.40 7.36
C GLY A 657 37.88 3.11 7.44
N ALA A 658 37.27 3.18 8.63
CA ALA A 658 36.00 3.89 8.81
C ALA A 658 36.17 5.40 8.62
N ALA A 659 37.26 5.98 9.12
CA ALA A 659 37.57 7.40 8.94
C ALA A 659 37.81 7.75 7.46
N TRP A 660 38.55 6.90 6.75
CA TRP A 660 38.76 7.04 5.30
C TRP A 660 37.45 6.92 4.52
N THR A 661 36.64 5.89 4.83
CA THR A 661 35.36 5.65 4.17
C THR A 661 34.40 6.82 4.39
N MET A 662 34.33 7.34 5.62
CA MET A 662 33.51 8.52 5.93
C MET A 662 33.94 9.73 5.09
N ASN A 663 35.24 10.00 4.99
CA ASN A 663 35.74 11.09 4.16
C ASN A 663 35.43 10.90 2.67
N PHE A 664 35.61 9.69 2.16
CA PHE A 664 35.29 9.33 0.77
C PHE A 664 33.81 9.59 0.43
N LEU A 665 32.90 9.18 1.33
CA LEU A 665 31.46 9.39 1.14
C LEU A 665 31.09 10.88 1.18
N LEU A 666 31.68 11.65 2.11
CA LEU A 666 31.47 13.11 2.16
C LEU A 666 31.99 13.80 0.90
N ASP A 667 33.15 13.40 0.38
CA ASP A 667 33.70 13.91 -0.87
C ASP A 667 32.78 13.61 -2.06
N LYS A 668 32.18 12.41 -2.08
CA LYS A 668 31.20 12.02 -3.09
C LYS A 668 29.92 12.85 -3.01
N ILE A 669 29.39 13.09 -1.81
CA ILE A 669 28.24 13.97 -1.57
C ILE A 669 28.54 15.38 -2.09
N ILE A 670 29.70 15.95 -1.75
CA ILE A 670 30.11 17.29 -2.21
C ILE A 670 30.20 17.33 -3.74
N SER A 671 30.78 16.29 -4.36
CA SER A 671 30.88 16.21 -5.83
C SER A 671 29.49 16.21 -6.48
N ASN A 672 28.55 15.42 -6.00
CA ASN A 672 27.21 15.33 -6.58
C ASN A 672 26.41 16.63 -6.39
N LEU A 673 26.46 17.24 -5.20
CA LEU A 673 25.78 18.51 -4.94
C LEU A 673 26.33 19.67 -5.79
N ASN A 674 27.62 19.63 -6.19
CA ASN A 674 28.22 20.67 -7.03
C ASN A 674 27.95 20.47 -8.52
N ALA A 675 27.88 19.23 -9.01
CA ALA A 675 27.86 18.97 -10.46
C ALA A 675 26.58 18.32 -10.98
N LEU A 676 25.80 17.63 -10.15
CA LEU A 676 24.57 16.92 -10.53
C LEU A 676 23.32 17.55 -9.88
N HIS A 677 23.39 18.84 -9.53
CA HIS A 677 22.30 19.56 -8.86
C HIS A 677 21.06 19.80 -9.75
N SER A 678 21.15 19.53 -11.06
CA SER A 678 20.02 19.62 -12.00
C SER A 678 19.09 18.41 -11.94
N GLU A 679 19.56 17.28 -11.40
CA GLU A 679 18.82 16.02 -11.35
C GLU A 679 18.18 15.83 -9.95
N PRO A 680 16.86 16.03 -9.80
CA PRO A 680 16.21 16.08 -8.48
C PRO A 680 16.34 14.77 -7.70
N LYS A 681 16.14 13.63 -8.37
CA LYS A 681 16.23 12.29 -7.75
C LYS A 681 17.62 12.01 -7.17
N ILE A 682 18.69 12.39 -7.88
CA ILE A 682 20.07 12.21 -7.42
C ILE A 682 20.35 13.10 -6.21
N VAL A 683 19.83 14.34 -6.23
CA VAL A 683 19.98 15.29 -5.13
C VAL A 683 19.30 14.76 -3.87
N ASP A 684 18.07 14.26 -3.98
CA ASP A 684 17.33 13.71 -2.85
C ASP A 684 18.07 12.52 -2.22
N GLU A 685 18.53 11.56 -3.02
CA GLU A 685 19.30 10.41 -2.52
C GLU A 685 20.68 10.80 -1.95
N THR A 686 21.30 11.84 -2.50
CA THR A 686 22.55 12.39 -1.97
C THR A 686 22.34 12.97 -0.56
N ILE A 687 21.21 13.64 -0.34
CA ILE A 687 20.81 14.17 0.97
C ILE A 687 20.38 13.06 1.94
N GLU A 688 19.74 12.01 1.45
CA GLU A 688 19.41 10.84 2.26
C GLU A 688 20.65 10.10 2.75
N LEU A 689 21.67 9.93 1.89
CA LEU A 689 22.98 9.42 2.31
C LEU A 689 23.60 10.33 3.38
N LEU A 690 23.61 11.66 3.17
CA LEU A 690 24.15 12.59 4.14
C LEU A 690 23.43 12.49 5.49
N SER A 691 22.10 12.40 5.49
CA SER A 691 21.28 12.21 6.70
C SER A 691 21.66 10.92 7.43
N CYS A 692 21.79 9.81 6.69
CA CYS A 692 22.25 8.52 7.23
C CYS A 692 23.61 8.62 7.94
N LEU A 693 24.56 9.41 7.42
CA LEU A 693 25.89 9.58 8.03
C LEU A 693 25.87 10.39 9.33
N VAL A 694 24.80 11.13 9.61
CA VAL A 694 24.70 12.02 10.78
C VAL A 694 23.59 11.65 11.76
N ASP A 695 22.66 10.78 11.39
CA ASP A 695 21.53 10.37 12.23
C ASP A 695 21.99 9.61 13.48
N GLU A 696 23.04 8.77 13.36
CA GLU A 696 23.66 8.11 14.51
C GLU A 696 24.77 8.96 15.13
N LYS A 697 24.73 9.09 16.47
CA LYS A 697 25.70 9.87 17.24
C LYS A 697 27.16 9.48 16.97
N GLU A 698 27.45 8.19 16.82
CA GLU A 698 28.81 7.69 16.58
C GLU A 698 29.31 8.00 15.17
N LYS A 699 28.44 7.90 14.15
CA LYS A 699 28.76 8.28 12.76
C LYS A 699 28.98 9.79 12.66
N ALA A 700 28.09 10.59 13.26
CA ALA A 700 28.23 12.05 13.31
C ALA A 700 29.50 12.50 14.06
N ARG A 701 29.95 11.78 15.10
CA ARG A 701 31.24 12.05 15.77
C ARG A 701 32.42 11.83 14.83
N GLN A 702 32.35 10.85 13.92
CA GLN A 702 33.39 10.66 12.90
C GLN A 702 33.35 11.76 11.83
N VAL A 703 32.15 12.17 11.39
CA VAL A 703 31.98 13.33 10.47
C VAL A 703 32.61 14.60 11.04
N LEU A 704 32.50 14.85 12.35
CA LEU A 704 33.11 16.00 13.02
C LEU A 704 34.65 16.04 12.87
N LYS A 705 35.30 14.89 12.71
CA LYS A 705 36.75 14.76 12.53
C LYS A 705 37.20 14.88 11.08
N CYS A 706 36.28 14.75 10.12
CA CYS A 706 36.61 14.73 8.70
C CYS A 706 36.94 16.14 8.17
N PRO A 707 37.99 16.31 7.34
CA PRO A 707 38.29 17.59 6.71
C PRO A 707 37.18 18.08 5.77
N SER A 708 36.48 17.16 5.10
CA SER A 708 35.41 17.48 4.15
C SER A 708 34.19 18.15 4.78
N LEU A 709 34.03 18.09 6.11
CA LEU A 709 32.98 18.85 6.82
C LEU A 709 33.11 20.36 6.59
N PHE A 710 34.34 20.88 6.53
CA PHE A 710 34.55 22.30 6.27
C PHE A 710 34.11 22.69 4.85
N LEU A 711 34.34 21.82 3.87
CA LEU A 711 33.86 22.01 2.49
C LEU A 711 32.33 22.01 2.42
N LEU A 712 31.65 21.16 3.20
CA LEU A 712 30.18 21.17 3.30
C LEU A 712 29.65 22.49 3.89
N ILE A 713 30.30 23.02 4.94
CA ILE A 713 29.93 24.31 5.53
C ILE A 713 30.14 25.45 4.52
N GLN A 714 31.25 25.42 3.77
CA GLN A 714 31.49 26.41 2.72
C GLN A 714 30.46 26.32 1.60
N LEU A 715 30.08 25.10 1.21
CA LEU A 715 29.09 24.84 0.19
C LEU A 715 27.72 25.41 0.59
N GLU A 716 27.25 25.22 1.83
CA GLU A 716 26.02 25.86 2.33
C GLU A 716 26.10 27.39 2.29
N ALA A 717 27.24 27.95 2.72
CA ALA A 717 27.40 29.40 2.82
C ALA A 717 27.43 30.10 1.45
N GLN A 718 28.02 29.45 0.42
CA GLN A 718 28.33 30.07 -0.88
C GLN A 718 27.34 29.73 -2.00
N SER A 719 26.68 28.58 -1.94
CA SER A 719 25.90 28.07 -3.08
C SER A 719 24.49 28.68 -3.12
N MET A 720 24.27 29.67 -3.99
CA MET A 720 22.92 30.21 -4.25
C MET A 720 22.07 29.29 -5.13
N ASN A 721 22.71 28.37 -5.87
CA ASN A 721 22.10 27.58 -6.95
C ASN A 721 21.65 26.17 -6.55
N LEU A 722 21.84 25.77 -5.28
CA LEU A 722 21.34 24.47 -4.84
C LEU A 722 19.81 24.44 -4.81
N PRO A 723 19.19 23.30 -5.19
CA PRO A 723 17.76 23.10 -5.02
C PRO A 723 17.32 23.32 -3.55
N PRO A 724 16.09 23.81 -3.32
CA PRO A 724 15.54 24.04 -1.97
C PRO A 724 15.67 22.82 -1.03
N GLY A 725 15.31 21.62 -1.52
CA GLY A 725 15.41 20.38 -0.76
C GLY A 725 16.85 20.02 -0.36
N ALA A 726 17.82 20.27 -1.26
CA ALA A 726 19.24 20.07 -0.99
C ALA A 726 19.75 20.96 0.15
N LYS A 727 19.36 22.24 0.14
CA LYS A 727 19.72 23.20 1.19
C LYS A 727 19.13 22.82 2.54
N ARG A 728 17.84 22.50 2.55
CA ARG A 728 17.13 22.04 3.75
C ARG A 728 17.82 20.83 4.36
N GLY A 729 18.12 19.82 3.55
CA GLY A 729 18.80 18.60 3.96
C GLY A 729 20.23 18.81 4.44
N LEU A 730 21.01 19.62 3.72
CA LEU A 730 22.39 19.96 4.10
C LEU A 730 22.43 20.69 5.45
N MET A 731 21.58 21.70 5.63
CA MET A 731 21.53 22.45 6.89
C MET A 731 21.04 21.57 8.04
N LYS A 732 20.03 20.71 7.82
CA LYS A 732 19.59 19.69 8.78
C LYS A 732 20.78 18.85 9.26
N ALA A 733 21.56 18.31 8.33
CA ALA A 733 22.69 17.45 8.65
C ALA A 733 23.80 18.18 9.42
N LEU A 734 24.14 19.42 9.03
CA LEU A 734 25.13 20.24 9.74
C LEU A 734 24.69 20.54 11.18
N VAL A 735 23.39 20.78 11.41
CA VAL A 735 22.84 20.97 12.75
C VAL A 735 22.86 19.66 13.57
N GLN A 736 22.55 18.52 12.96
CA GLN A 736 22.67 17.22 13.64
C GLN A 736 24.12 16.92 14.06
N VAL A 737 25.12 17.23 13.23
CA VAL A 737 26.55 17.09 13.59
C VAL A 737 26.90 17.94 14.81
N GLY A 738 26.43 19.18 14.87
CA GLY A 738 26.66 20.08 16.02
C GLY A 738 26.12 19.53 17.35
N SER A 739 25.11 18.67 17.31
CA SER A 739 24.56 18.02 18.51
C SER A 739 25.51 17.00 19.16
N THR A 740 26.51 16.51 18.42
CA THR A 740 27.49 15.54 18.92
C THR A 740 28.67 16.17 19.67
N CYS A 741 28.83 17.50 19.62
CA CYS A 741 29.87 18.18 20.37
C CYS A 741 29.69 17.98 21.88
N GLU A 742 30.73 17.45 22.53
CA GLU A 742 30.71 17.05 23.94
C GLU A 742 30.68 18.27 24.88
N ASP A 743 31.48 19.31 24.59
CA ASP A 743 31.56 20.53 25.38
C ASP A 743 30.69 21.67 24.85
N GLN A 744 30.08 22.44 25.75
CA GLN A 744 29.29 23.63 25.39
C GLN A 744 30.13 24.69 24.66
N THR A 745 31.41 24.86 25.02
CA THR A 745 32.33 25.81 24.40
C THR A 745 32.64 25.45 22.96
N SER A 746 32.98 24.18 22.72
CA SER A 746 33.24 23.63 21.38
C SER A 746 31.98 23.69 20.51
N ARG A 747 30.82 23.42 21.10
CA ARG A 747 29.52 23.54 20.44
C ARG A 747 29.22 24.98 20.04
N ASN A 748 29.42 25.95 20.93
CA ASN A 748 29.25 27.37 20.60
C ASN A 748 30.19 27.83 19.48
N ALA A 749 31.45 27.35 19.47
CA ALA A 749 32.41 27.63 18.42
C ALA A 749 32.06 26.97 17.07
N TYR A 750 31.36 25.83 17.09
CA TYR A 750 30.81 25.20 15.90
C TYR A 750 29.59 25.97 15.39
N TRP A 751 28.65 26.32 16.27
CA TRP A 751 27.47 27.10 15.92
C TRP A 751 27.80 28.47 15.35
N SER A 752 28.86 29.12 15.83
CA SER A 752 29.29 30.38 15.25
C SER A 752 29.79 30.26 13.81
N LYS A 753 30.21 29.06 13.37
CA LYS A 753 30.60 28.80 11.98
C LYS A 753 29.42 28.41 11.08
N VAL A 754 28.38 27.77 11.64
CA VAL A 754 27.24 27.26 10.86
C VAL A 754 26.04 28.21 10.87
N LEU A 755 25.64 28.71 12.05
CA LEU A 755 24.40 29.48 12.22
C LEU A 755 24.59 30.99 12.02
N ASN A 756 25.74 31.56 12.43
CA ASN A 756 25.98 33.00 12.29
C ASN A 756 25.97 33.46 10.82
N PRO A 757 26.64 32.77 9.87
CA PRO A 757 26.59 33.19 8.46
C PRO A 757 25.16 33.24 7.91
N LEU A 758 24.30 32.30 8.31
CA LEU A 758 22.89 32.30 7.92
C LEU A 758 22.15 33.53 8.48
N SER A 759 22.35 33.83 9.77
CA SER A 759 21.76 35.00 10.43
C SER A 759 22.27 36.31 9.83
N ASP A 760 23.56 36.41 9.52
CA ASP A 760 24.17 37.59 8.92
C ASP A 760 23.57 37.86 7.53
N ARG A 761 23.48 36.84 6.66
CA ARG A 761 22.81 36.96 5.34
C ARG A 761 21.34 37.39 5.47
N PHE A 762 20.62 36.84 6.46
CA PHE A 762 19.22 37.19 6.70
C PHE A 762 19.07 38.64 7.16
N ASN A 763 19.90 39.06 8.11
CA ASN A 763 19.90 40.42 8.65
C ASN A 763 20.32 41.46 7.61
N GLU A 764 21.29 41.14 6.74
CA GLU A 764 21.71 41.99 5.62
C GLU A 764 20.56 42.30 4.65
N ILE A 765 19.67 41.33 4.41
CA ILE A 765 18.51 41.51 3.52
C ILE A 765 17.40 42.27 4.22
N ILE A 766 17.04 41.89 5.46
CA ILE A 766 15.89 42.49 6.16
C ILE A 766 16.14 43.94 6.57
N HIS A 767 17.34 44.26 7.05
CA HIS A 767 17.67 45.62 7.50
C HIS A 767 18.08 46.53 6.36
N ARG A 768 17.96 46.07 5.11
CA ARG A 768 18.30 46.84 3.92
C ARG A 768 17.29 48.00 3.75
N PRO A 769 17.74 49.26 3.69
CA PRO A 769 16.85 50.42 3.72
C PRO A 769 15.94 50.53 2.47
N ASP A 770 16.32 49.89 1.37
CA ASP A 770 15.61 49.84 0.09
C ASP A 770 14.78 48.56 -0.11
N ILE A 771 14.63 47.68 0.89
CA ILE A 771 13.93 46.38 0.71
C ILE A 771 12.52 46.55 0.14
N LYS A 772 11.75 47.56 0.60
CA LYS A 772 10.41 47.87 0.09
C LYS A 772 10.37 48.28 -1.39
N LYS A 773 11.51 48.60 -1.99
CA LYS A 773 11.66 48.94 -3.42
C LYS A 773 12.24 47.77 -4.22
N VAL A 774 13.14 46.98 -3.64
CA VAL A 774 13.91 45.93 -4.36
C VAL A 774 13.33 44.52 -4.12
N TYR A 775 12.32 44.35 -3.27
CA TYR A 775 11.70 43.05 -2.97
C TYR A 775 11.16 42.28 -4.19
N HIS A 776 10.88 42.96 -5.31
CA HIS A 776 10.47 42.31 -6.56
C HIS A 776 11.61 41.62 -7.30
N ASP A 777 12.87 41.96 -7.01
CA ASP A 777 14.04 41.39 -7.68
C ASP A 777 14.11 39.86 -7.44
N GLU A 778 14.17 39.10 -8.53
CA GLU A 778 14.25 37.64 -8.53
C GLU A 778 15.45 37.14 -7.71
N LYS A 779 16.60 37.82 -7.75
CA LYS A 779 17.77 37.42 -6.98
C LYS A 779 17.54 37.51 -5.47
N ILE A 780 16.84 38.56 -5.02
CA ILE A 780 16.49 38.73 -3.61
C ILE A 780 15.42 37.71 -3.19
N ARG A 781 14.43 37.45 -4.04
CA ARG A 781 13.39 36.44 -3.79
C ARG A 781 13.99 35.03 -3.65
N MET A 782 14.86 34.62 -4.57
CA MET A 782 15.56 33.34 -4.48
C MET A 782 16.48 33.25 -3.26
N SER A 783 17.11 34.37 -2.88
CA SER A 783 17.90 34.42 -1.63
C SER A 783 17.04 34.23 -0.39
N ILE A 784 15.83 34.81 -0.35
CA ILE A 784 14.91 34.65 0.78
C ILE A 784 14.39 33.22 0.86
N ILE A 785 13.97 32.64 -0.27
CA ILE A 785 13.56 31.24 -0.35
C ILE A 785 14.67 30.35 0.20
N SER A 786 15.89 30.53 -0.29
CA SER A 786 17.06 29.81 0.20
C SER A 786 17.28 29.95 1.70
N ILE A 787 17.11 31.15 2.27
CA ILE A 787 17.37 31.39 3.69
C ILE A 787 16.29 30.73 4.55
N ILE A 788 15.02 30.84 4.15
CA ILE A 788 13.90 30.17 4.84
C ILE A 788 14.10 28.65 4.79
N GLU A 789 14.52 28.09 3.66
CA GLU A 789 14.83 26.66 3.53
C GLU A 789 15.96 26.20 4.46
N SER A 790 17.04 26.98 4.56
CA SER A 790 18.10 26.71 5.55
C SER A 790 17.54 26.80 6.98
N PHE A 791 16.69 27.78 7.32
CA PHE A 791 16.06 27.84 8.65
C PHE A 791 15.14 26.64 8.94
N ILE A 792 14.38 26.16 7.94
CA ILE A 792 13.61 24.92 8.06
C ILE A 792 14.55 23.74 8.33
N GLY A 793 15.68 23.67 7.63
CA GLY A 793 16.75 22.70 7.90
C GLY A 793 17.27 22.77 9.33
N VAL A 794 17.48 23.98 9.87
CA VAL A 794 17.92 24.17 11.27
C VAL A 794 16.90 23.60 12.26
N VAL A 795 15.60 23.83 12.03
CA VAL A 795 14.54 23.27 12.86
C VAL A 795 14.51 21.74 12.77
N ASN A 796 14.55 21.19 11.56
CA ASN A 796 14.49 19.75 11.32
C ASN A 796 15.72 19.00 11.84
N GLY A 797 16.88 19.66 11.94
CA GLY A 797 18.11 19.08 12.49
C GLY A 797 18.19 19.15 14.02
N SER A 798 17.23 19.82 14.67
CA SER A 798 17.24 19.95 16.12
C SER A 798 17.02 18.61 16.83
N SER A 799 17.75 18.40 17.91
CA SER A 799 17.65 17.21 18.77
C SER A 799 17.24 17.62 20.17
N VAL A 800 16.78 16.65 20.98
CA VAL A 800 16.32 16.90 22.37
C VAL A 800 17.35 17.68 23.20
N ILE A 801 18.65 17.47 22.93
CA ILE A 801 19.76 18.11 23.66
C ILE A 801 20.01 19.56 23.18
N THR A 802 19.73 19.84 21.91
CA THR A 802 20.09 21.12 21.25
C THR A 802 18.90 22.07 21.10
N VAL A 803 17.68 21.59 21.30
CA VAL A 803 16.43 22.32 21.05
C VAL A 803 16.36 23.70 21.72
N GLN A 804 16.79 23.83 22.98
CA GLN A 804 16.76 25.10 23.71
C GLN A 804 17.71 26.14 23.07
N GLN A 805 18.92 25.71 22.69
CA GLN A 805 19.91 26.60 22.06
C GLN A 805 19.47 27.05 20.68
N ILE A 806 18.92 26.11 19.90
CA ILE A 806 18.38 26.40 18.57
C ILE A 806 17.16 27.32 18.68
N PHE A 807 16.27 27.10 19.64
CA PHE A 807 15.09 27.95 19.83
C PHE A 807 15.46 29.39 20.20
N LEU A 808 16.44 29.58 21.08
CA LEU A 808 16.97 30.93 21.40
C LEU A 808 17.52 31.64 20.16
N PHE A 809 18.16 30.92 19.25
CA PHE A 809 18.63 31.45 17.97
C PHE A 809 17.46 31.79 17.02
N LEU A 810 16.40 30.97 16.98
CA LEU A 810 15.25 31.15 16.10
C LEU A 810 14.25 32.21 16.58
N GLN A 811 14.23 32.55 17.87
CA GLN A 811 13.31 33.54 18.44
C GLN A 811 13.30 34.90 17.70
N PRO A 812 14.45 35.58 17.45
CA PRO A 812 14.46 36.82 16.68
C PRO A 812 14.04 36.61 15.21
N VAL A 813 14.38 35.45 14.63
CA VAL A 813 14.02 35.08 13.26
C VAL A 813 12.51 34.96 13.11
N LEU A 814 11.84 34.25 14.04
CA LEU A 814 10.37 34.13 14.06
C LEU A 814 9.70 35.51 14.09
N GLN A 815 10.21 36.45 14.87
CA GLN A 815 9.66 37.81 14.89
C GLN A 815 9.80 38.51 13.53
N GLN A 816 10.98 38.41 12.91
CA GLN A 816 11.27 39.04 11.61
C GLN A 816 10.50 38.38 10.45
N MET A 817 10.15 37.09 10.53
CA MET A 817 9.32 36.42 9.51
C MET A 817 7.90 36.99 9.42
N VAL A 818 7.34 37.53 10.51
CA VAL A 818 6.05 38.24 10.47
C VAL A 818 6.15 39.53 9.65
N GLU A 819 7.26 40.26 9.80
CA GLU A 819 7.54 41.47 9.00
C GLU A 819 7.77 41.11 7.52
N LEU A 820 8.44 39.99 7.27
CA LEU A 820 8.67 39.48 5.91
C LEU A 820 7.36 39.09 5.22
N LEU A 821 6.46 38.42 5.92
CA LEU A 821 5.12 38.08 5.39
C LEU A 821 4.34 39.34 4.99
N ASN A 822 4.44 40.41 5.77
CA ASN A 822 3.79 41.68 5.44
C ASN A 822 4.30 42.27 4.11
N ILE A 823 5.60 42.09 3.80
CA ILE A 823 6.20 42.56 2.54
C ILE A 823 5.84 41.62 1.37
N TYR A 824 5.93 40.31 1.58
CA TYR A 824 5.82 39.30 0.52
C TYR A 824 4.43 38.65 0.39
N HIS A 825 3.37 39.23 0.97
CA HIS A 825 2.00 38.70 0.95
C HIS A 825 1.41 38.38 -0.44
N ASN A 826 1.98 38.94 -1.52
CA ASN A 826 1.57 38.66 -2.91
C ASN A 826 2.39 37.56 -3.61
N TYR A 827 3.35 36.93 -2.91
CA TYR A 827 4.20 35.88 -3.47
C TYR A 827 3.88 34.54 -2.78
N PRO A 828 3.03 33.69 -3.39
CA PRO A 828 2.53 32.47 -2.76
C PRO A 828 3.65 31.55 -2.27
N ASN A 829 4.68 31.31 -3.09
CA ASN A 829 5.81 30.44 -2.72
C ASN A 829 6.55 30.89 -1.44
N ILE A 830 6.69 32.20 -1.21
CA ILE A 830 7.35 32.73 -0.01
C ILE A 830 6.40 32.67 1.18
N VAL A 831 5.11 32.96 0.98
CA VAL A 831 4.08 32.82 2.01
C VAL A 831 4.03 31.37 2.50
N GLU A 832 3.92 30.41 1.58
CA GLU A 832 3.90 28.98 1.87
C GLU A 832 5.11 28.55 2.70
N LEU A 833 6.33 28.94 2.30
CA LEU A 833 7.56 28.61 3.03
C LEU A 833 7.61 29.24 4.44
N ILE A 834 7.13 30.47 4.61
CA ILE A 834 7.03 31.09 5.94
C ILE A 834 6.05 30.29 6.81
N LEU A 835 4.89 29.90 6.26
CA LEU A 835 3.90 29.11 6.99
C LEU A 835 4.43 27.71 7.32
N GLU A 836 5.14 27.07 6.39
CA GLU A 836 5.81 25.79 6.61
C GLU A 836 6.85 25.90 7.72
N PHE A 837 7.69 26.94 7.72
CA PHE A 837 8.69 27.17 8.77
C PHE A 837 8.07 27.23 10.18
N TYR A 838 6.93 27.92 10.34
CA TYR A 838 6.19 27.90 11.60
C TYR A 838 5.63 26.51 11.92
N GLY A 839 5.08 25.81 10.93
CA GLY A 839 4.61 24.43 11.07
C GLY A 839 5.70 23.49 11.58
N GLN A 840 6.91 23.58 11.00
CA GLN A 840 8.07 22.78 11.44
C GLN A 840 8.52 23.18 12.85
N THR A 841 8.54 24.47 13.16
CA THR A 841 8.88 24.97 14.51
C THR A 841 7.86 24.52 15.56
N ALA A 842 6.61 24.24 15.18
CA ALA A 842 5.64 23.67 16.11
C ALA A 842 5.95 22.22 16.51
N HIS A 843 6.67 21.45 15.69
CA HIS A 843 7.04 20.07 16.04
C HIS A 843 8.05 20.01 17.21
N ILE A 844 8.91 21.02 17.34
CA ILE A 844 9.86 21.12 18.47
C ILE A 844 9.20 21.58 19.78
N ALA A 845 7.95 22.06 19.73
CA ALA A 845 7.24 22.62 20.89
C ALA A 845 7.10 21.63 22.06
N SER A 846 7.08 20.32 21.77
CA SER A 846 7.02 19.24 22.76
C SER A 846 8.25 19.19 23.68
N PHE A 847 9.39 19.73 23.26
CA PHE A 847 10.65 19.74 24.02
C PHE A 847 11.00 21.12 24.59
N LEU A 848 10.16 22.14 24.37
CA LEU A 848 10.37 23.50 24.88
C LEU A 848 9.78 23.71 26.28
N ASN A 849 10.39 24.62 27.03
CA ASN A 849 9.91 25.03 28.34
C ASN A 849 8.62 25.87 28.22
N GLN A 850 7.92 26.10 29.34
CA GLN A 850 6.64 26.83 29.33
C GLN A 850 6.77 28.28 28.83
N GLU A 851 7.84 29.00 29.19
CA GLU A 851 8.07 30.38 28.75
C GLU A 851 8.37 30.45 27.25
N GLU A 852 9.22 29.56 26.75
CA GLU A 852 9.56 29.43 25.33
C GLU A 852 8.32 29.11 24.48
N CYS A 853 7.44 28.24 24.97
CA CYS A 853 6.18 27.96 24.28
C CYS A 853 5.20 29.14 24.28
N LYS A 854 5.14 29.94 25.35
CA LYS A 854 4.33 31.17 25.32
C LYS A 854 4.80 32.12 24.22
N ILE A 855 6.12 32.24 24.03
CA ILE A 855 6.71 33.02 22.95
C ILE A 855 6.32 32.43 21.59
N LEU A 856 6.45 31.11 21.39
CA LEU A 856 6.06 30.45 20.14
C LEU A 856 4.57 30.61 19.82
N TYR A 857 3.68 30.45 20.82
CA TYR A 857 2.25 30.69 20.67
C TYR A 857 1.97 32.13 20.28
N GLN A 858 2.56 33.11 20.97
CA GLN A 858 2.39 34.52 20.64
C GLN A 858 2.82 34.82 19.20
N ARG A 859 4.01 34.35 18.79
CA ARG A 859 4.51 34.54 17.41
C ARG A 859 3.66 33.81 16.37
N SER A 860 3.09 32.66 16.70
CA SER A 860 2.17 31.92 15.83
C SER A 860 0.82 32.64 15.68
N ILE A 861 0.34 33.34 16.71
CA ILE A 861 -0.83 34.23 16.58
C ILE A 861 -0.49 35.42 15.68
N ASP A 862 0.69 36.02 15.85
CA ASP A 862 1.10 37.19 15.07
C ASP A 862 1.12 36.86 13.56
N ILE A 863 1.65 35.69 13.16
CA ILE A 863 1.64 35.25 11.76
C ILE A 863 0.24 34.94 11.24
N LEU A 864 -0.63 34.29 12.04
CA LEU A 864 -2.03 34.03 11.70
C LEU A 864 -2.81 35.32 11.43
N ARG A 865 -2.63 36.32 12.31
CA ARG A 865 -3.25 37.64 12.16
C ARG A 865 -2.75 38.35 10.91
N MET A 866 -1.44 38.30 10.66
CA MET A 866 -0.84 38.95 9.49
C MET A 866 -1.34 38.32 8.18
N TYR A 867 -1.36 36.99 8.08
CA TYR A 867 -1.89 36.28 6.92
C TYR A 867 -3.38 36.61 6.68
N THR A 868 -4.18 36.59 7.76
CA THR A 868 -5.62 36.88 7.67
C THR A 868 -5.88 38.32 7.27
N HIS A 869 -5.11 39.28 7.79
CA HIS A 869 -5.25 40.70 7.44
C HIS A 869 -5.14 40.97 5.94
N HIS A 870 -4.22 40.27 5.25
CA HIS A 870 -4.00 40.44 3.80
C HIS A 870 -4.95 39.61 2.92
N ASN A 871 -5.55 38.54 3.45
CA ASN A 871 -6.41 37.63 2.69
C ASN A 871 -7.91 37.77 3.00
N GLN A 872 -8.29 38.48 4.06
CA GLN A 872 -9.68 38.71 4.40
C GLN A 872 -10.37 39.60 3.35
N GLY A 873 -11.42 39.08 2.70
CA GLY A 873 -12.18 39.79 1.67
C GLY A 873 -11.51 39.81 0.28
N LYS A 874 -10.40 39.09 0.09
CA LYS A 874 -9.75 38.91 -1.22
C LYS A 874 -10.68 38.09 -2.13
N ARG A 875 -10.97 38.61 -3.33
CA ARG A 875 -11.84 37.92 -4.30
C ARG A 875 -11.01 36.91 -5.10
N ILE A 876 -11.43 35.66 -5.08
CA ILE A 876 -10.84 34.57 -5.89
C ILE A 876 -11.53 34.60 -7.26
N TYR A 877 -10.75 34.74 -8.33
CA TYR A 877 -11.25 34.78 -9.72
C TYR A 877 -10.60 33.73 -10.63
N LYS A 878 -9.56 33.05 -10.14
CA LYS A 878 -8.86 31.95 -10.82
C LYS A 878 -8.80 30.74 -9.91
N LYS A 879 -8.83 29.55 -10.52
CA LYS A 879 -8.69 28.27 -9.83
C LYS A 879 -7.32 28.12 -9.15
N GLU A 880 -6.25 28.61 -9.76
CA GLU A 880 -4.89 28.63 -9.17
C GLU A 880 -4.86 29.33 -7.80
N MET A 881 -5.56 30.47 -7.66
CA MET A 881 -5.64 31.21 -6.39
C MET A 881 -6.44 30.48 -5.31
N GLU A 882 -7.36 29.61 -5.72
CA GLU A 882 -8.12 28.75 -4.81
C GLU A 882 -7.23 27.62 -4.27
N GLU A 883 -6.40 27.02 -5.14
CA GLU A 883 -5.42 26.00 -4.77
C GLU A 883 -4.31 26.56 -3.86
N GLU A 884 -3.81 27.77 -4.15
CA GLU A 884 -2.88 28.49 -3.26
C GLU A 884 -3.47 28.73 -1.88
N GLN A 885 -4.70 29.29 -1.80
CA GLN A 885 -5.36 29.54 -0.53
C GLN A 885 -5.66 28.24 0.23
N PHE A 886 -5.99 27.16 -0.49
CA PHE A 886 -6.15 25.83 0.09
C PHE A 886 -4.86 25.35 0.77
N ASN A 887 -3.71 25.43 0.09
CA ASN A 887 -2.42 25.01 0.63
C ASN A 887 -2.04 25.82 1.88
N ASP A 888 -2.18 27.14 1.82
CA ASP A 888 -1.89 28.03 2.95
C ASP A 888 -2.77 27.74 4.17
N VAL A 889 -4.09 27.62 3.96
CA VAL A 889 -5.04 27.32 5.06
C VAL A 889 -4.78 25.92 5.62
N LEU A 890 -4.41 24.95 4.79
CA LEU A 890 -4.02 23.61 5.24
C LEU A 890 -2.77 23.65 6.13
N LEU A 891 -1.75 24.43 5.76
CA LEU A 891 -0.55 24.63 6.59
C LEU A 891 -0.88 25.29 7.94
N LEU A 892 -1.73 26.31 7.94
CA LEU A 892 -2.19 26.96 9.18
C LEU A 892 -2.98 26.00 10.08
N MET A 893 -3.84 25.16 9.51
CA MET A 893 -4.57 24.14 10.26
C MET A 893 -3.63 23.07 10.82
N LYS A 894 -2.62 22.63 10.04
CA LYS A 894 -1.57 21.72 10.53
C LYS A 894 -0.78 22.35 11.67
N LEU A 895 -0.40 23.63 11.56
CA LEU A 895 0.25 24.38 12.63
C LEU A 895 -0.56 24.37 13.93
N LEU A 896 -1.85 24.70 13.87
CA LEU A 896 -2.75 24.65 15.04
C LEU A 896 -2.83 23.25 15.66
N THR A 897 -2.84 22.21 14.82
CA THR A 897 -2.89 20.81 15.26
C THR A 897 -1.58 20.38 15.91
N SER A 898 -0.44 20.73 15.33
CA SER A 898 0.89 20.42 15.86
C SER A 898 1.09 21.07 17.22
N LEU A 899 0.68 22.33 17.40
CA LEU A 899 0.78 23.02 18.69
C LEU A 899 -0.18 22.43 19.74
N LEU A 900 -1.37 21.97 19.33
CA LEU A 900 -2.31 21.25 20.22
C LEU A 900 -1.74 19.93 20.73
N SER A 901 -0.90 19.24 19.94
CA SER A 901 -0.33 17.94 20.29
C SER A 901 0.60 17.99 21.52
N LYS A 902 1.12 19.16 21.90
CA LYS A 902 1.96 19.32 23.11
C LYS A 902 1.20 18.95 24.39
N ASP A 903 -0.04 19.40 24.51
CA ASP A 903 -0.80 19.15 25.74
C ASP A 903 -1.15 17.66 25.92
N PHE A 904 -1.16 16.88 24.83
CA PHE A 904 -1.30 15.42 24.90
C PHE A 904 -0.15 14.78 25.70
N PHE A 905 1.10 15.17 25.44
CA PHE A 905 2.25 14.65 26.18
C PHE A 905 2.34 15.19 27.62
N SER A 906 1.86 16.42 27.86
CA SER A 906 1.81 17.02 29.19
C SER A 906 0.76 16.34 30.09
N LEU A 907 -0.43 16.03 29.56
CA LEU A 907 -1.50 15.33 30.28
C LEU A 907 -1.10 13.89 30.65
N VAL A 908 -0.34 13.21 29.79
CA VAL A 908 0.16 11.84 30.03
C VAL A 908 1.29 11.81 31.08
N ARG A 909 2.07 12.89 31.21
CA ARG A 909 3.19 12.99 32.17
C ARG A 909 2.77 13.43 33.58
N GLY A 910 1.53 13.91 33.76
CA GLY A 910 0.96 14.19 35.07
C GLY A 910 1.53 15.43 35.78
N ASP A 911 2.12 16.38 35.06
CA ASP A 911 2.59 17.64 35.66
C ASP A 911 1.40 18.55 35.98
N PRO A 912 1.13 18.88 37.26
CA PRO A 912 0.08 19.81 37.62
C PRO A 912 0.58 21.24 37.37
N GLY A 913 0.11 21.87 36.30
CA GLY A 913 0.37 23.28 36.00
C GLY A 913 -0.85 24.14 36.32
N GLU A 914 -0.81 24.83 37.46
CA GLU A 914 -1.70 25.93 37.82
C GLU A 914 -1.64 27.07 36.77
N ASP A 915 -2.79 27.70 36.53
CA ASP A 915 -3.03 29.00 35.86
C ASP A 915 -1.99 29.48 34.82
N THR A 916 -2.13 29.08 33.55
CA THR A 916 -1.78 29.92 32.37
C THR A 916 -2.37 29.34 31.06
N ILE A 917 -2.48 30.20 30.03
CA ILE A 917 -3.06 29.94 28.68
C ILE A 917 -2.75 28.52 28.18
N SER A 918 -3.78 27.69 28.02
CA SER A 918 -3.61 26.32 27.51
C SER A 918 -3.42 26.28 25.99
N ALA A 919 -2.80 25.22 25.45
CA ALA A 919 -2.67 25.09 24.00
C ALA A 919 -4.05 24.98 23.32
N ALA A 920 -5.05 24.47 24.03
CA ALA A 920 -6.45 24.48 23.59
C ALA A 920 -7.01 25.91 23.42
N ASP A 921 -6.73 26.84 24.34
CA ASP A 921 -7.19 28.23 24.23
C ASP A 921 -6.52 28.94 23.05
N PHE A 922 -5.23 28.69 22.85
CA PHE A 922 -4.50 29.15 21.66
C PHE A 922 -5.12 28.57 20.37
N CYS A 923 -5.38 27.26 20.33
CA CYS A 923 -5.92 26.59 19.15
C CYS A 923 -7.32 27.11 18.79
N LEU A 924 -8.18 27.32 19.79
CA LEU A 924 -9.52 27.91 19.64
C LEU A 924 -9.43 29.37 19.16
N PHE A 925 -8.49 30.15 19.69
CA PHE A 925 -8.25 31.52 19.23
C PHE A 925 -7.75 31.56 17.78
N GLY A 926 -6.85 30.65 17.41
CA GLY A 926 -6.36 30.50 16.04
C GLY A 926 -7.45 30.04 15.06
N LEU A 927 -8.30 29.10 15.47
CA LEU A 927 -9.47 28.65 14.71
C LEU A 927 -10.41 29.82 14.42
N ASN A 928 -10.66 30.69 15.39
CA ASN A 928 -11.49 31.87 15.20
C ASN A 928 -10.91 32.84 14.14
N ILE A 929 -9.58 32.92 14.03
CA ILE A 929 -8.89 33.74 13.03
C ILE A 929 -9.01 33.11 11.63
N ILE A 930 -8.84 31.79 11.51
CA ILE A 930 -8.81 31.09 10.20
C ILE A 930 -10.21 30.83 9.64
N MET A 931 -11.21 30.61 10.49
CA MET A 931 -12.57 30.25 10.06
C MET A 931 -13.20 31.17 9.01
N PRO A 932 -13.08 32.51 9.08
CA PRO A 932 -13.57 33.41 8.03
C PRO A 932 -12.95 33.16 6.64
N LEU A 933 -11.79 32.50 6.57
CA LEU A 933 -11.11 32.15 5.32
C LEU A 933 -11.57 30.80 4.75
N MET A 934 -12.21 29.95 5.57
CA MET A 934 -12.69 28.62 5.15
C MET A 934 -14.06 28.71 4.46
N SER A 935 -14.04 28.82 3.14
CA SER A 935 -15.26 28.79 2.31
C SER A 935 -15.79 27.36 2.11
N LEU A 936 -17.05 27.24 1.68
CA LEU A 936 -17.65 25.94 1.32
C LEU A 936 -16.94 25.25 0.15
N GLU A 937 -16.35 26.03 -0.76
CA GLU A 937 -15.59 25.50 -1.89
C GLU A 937 -14.25 24.90 -1.41
N LEU A 938 -13.55 25.54 -0.48
CA LEU A 938 -12.34 25.00 0.13
C LEU A 938 -12.60 23.72 0.93
N LEU A 939 -13.77 23.58 1.56
CA LEU A 939 -14.16 22.34 2.25
C LEU A 939 -14.50 21.18 1.32
N LYS A 940 -14.59 21.39 0.00
CA LYS A 940 -14.68 20.29 -0.98
C LYS A 940 -13.36 19.53 -1.13
N PHE A 941 -12.22 20.15 -0.78
CA PHE A 941 -10.93 19.48 -0.76
C PHE A 941 -10.88 18.48 0.41
N PRO A 942 -10.74 17.16 0.15
CA PRO A 942 -10.90 16.14 1.20
C PRO A 942 -9.86 16.24 2.33
N SER A 943 -8.63 16.65 2.01
CA SER A 943 -7.52 16.76 2.96
C SER A 943 -7.74 17.89 3.98
N LEU A 944 -8.12 19.10 3.52
CA LEU A 944 -8.43 20.23 4.39
C LEU A 944 -9.67 19.94 5.23
N CYS A 945 -10.72 19.42 4.62
CA CYS A 945 -11.95 19.04 5.33
C CYS A 945 -11.65 18.02 6.43
N SER A 946 -10.92 16.94 6.11
CA SER A 946 -10.51 15.94 7.09
C SER A 946 -9.65 16.55 8.21
N GLN A 947 -8.68 17.41 7.89
CA GLN A 947 -7.82 18.05 8.89
C GLN A 947 -8.61 18.97 9.83
N TYR A 948 -9.54 19.77 9.29
CA TYR A 948 -10.42 20.63 10.08
C TYR A 948 -11.28 19.84 11.06
N PHE A 949 -12.01 18.83 10.57
CA PHE A 949 -12.86 18.00 11.44
C PHE A 949 -12.05 17.20 12.46
N LYS A 950 -10.86 16.68 12.10
CA LYS A 950 -9.93 16.04 13.06
C LYS A 950 -9.49 16.99 14.16
N THR A 951 -9.18 18.25 13.81
CA THR A 951 -8.72 19.26 14.77
C THR A 951 -9.83 19.58 15.78
N ILE A 952 -11.02 19.94 15.31
CA ILE A 952 -12.14 20.32 16.20
C ILE A 952 -12.60 19.14 17.07
N THR A 953 -12.64 17.92 16.51
CA THR A 953 -12.96 16.71 17.28
C THR A 953 -11.90 16.38 18.30
N SER A 954 -10.61 16.61 18.01
CA SER A 954 -9.55 16.42 19.01
C SER A 954 -9.68 17.39 20.18
N ILE A 955 -9.90 18.70 19.91
CA ILE A 955 -10.13 19.69 20.98
C ILE A 955 -11.32 19.26 21.84
N CYS A 956 -12.41 18.79 21.21
CA CYS A 956 -13.61 18.35 21.91
C CYS A 956 -13.40 17.12 22.79
N LYS A 957 -12.58 16.16 22.34
CA LYS A 957 -12.27 14.95 23.10
C LYS A 957 -11.44 15.25 24.34
N PHE A 958 -10.46 16.15 24.24
CA PHE A 958 -9.52 16.43 25.33
C PHE A 958 -9.94 17.59 26.25
N TYR A 959 -10.64 18.60 25.72
CA TYR A 959 -11.04 19.80 26.45
C TYR A 959 -12.51 20.19 26.22
N PRO A 960 -13.47 19.30 26.53
CA PRO A 960 -14.89 19.58 26.34
C PRO A 960 -15.37 20.80 27.15
N ASP A 961 -14.83 21.03 28.36
CA ASP A 961 -15.12 22.20 29.20
C ASP A 961 -14.89 23.53 28.48
N LYS A 962 -13.82 23.63 27.68
CA LYS A 962 -13.45 24.86 26.97
C LYS A 962 -14.40 25.15 25.83
N ILE A 963 -14.89 24.12 25.13
CA ILE A 963 -15.89 24.26 24.06
C ILE A 963 -17.25 24.68 24.65
N CYS A 964 -17.63 24.11 25.79
CA CYS A 964 -18.84 24.48 26.52
C CYS A 964 -18.85 25.95 26.95
N ASN A 965 -17.70 26.46 27.43
CA ASN A 965 -17.57 27.80 28.01
C ASN A 965 -16.99 28.86 27.04
N LEU A 966 -17.03 28.63 25.72
CA LEU A 966 -16.49 29.55 24.72
C LEU A 966 -17.13 30.95 24.78
N ASN A 967 -16.29 31.98 24.81
CA ASN A 967 -16.68 33.38 24.69
C ASN A 967 -15.76 34.06 23.67
N PRO A 968 -16.28 34.64 22.55
CA PRO A 968 -17.68 34.88 22.19
C PRO A 968 -18.46 33.66 21.64
N LEU A 969 -19.78 33.69 21.82
CA LEU A 969 -20.75 32.67 21.35
C LEU A 969 -20.73 32.45 19.83
N GLU A 970 -20.19 33.38 19.04
CA GLU A 970 -20.10 33.29 17.58
C GLU A 970 -19.25 32.09 17.13
N LEU A 971 -18.12 31.84 17.80
CA LEU A 971 -17.24 30.70 17.49
C LEU A 971 -17.96 29.38 17.76
N GLN A 972 -18.70 29.30 18.86
CA GLN A 972 -19.49 28.13 19.23
C GLN A 972 -20.60 27.86 18.21
N ASN A 973 -21.32 28.89 17.75
CA ASN A 973 -22.35 28.76 16.72
C ASN A 973 -21.78 28.30 15.38
N ASN A 974 -20.62 28.82 14.99
CA ASN A 974 -19.94 28.42 13.76
C ASN A 974 -19.46 26.96 13.81
N LEU A 975 -18.93 26.48 14.94
CA LEU A 975 -18.56 25.07 15.10
C LEU A 975 -19.79 24.14 14.97
N ILE A 976 -20.93 24.54 15.53
CA ILE A 976 -22.18 23.80 15.38
C ILE A 976 -22.67 23.80 13.92
N ALA A 977 -22.60 24.94 13.22
CA ALA A 977 -22.94 25.03 11.81
C ALA A 977 -22.04 24.14 10.94
N SER A 978 -20.74 24.05 11.25
CA SER A 978 -19.81 23.14 10.59
C SER A 978 -20.20 21.67 10.78
N LEU A 979 -20.68 21.27 11.97
CA LEU A 979 -21.17 19.91 12.21
C LEU A 979 -22.43 19.61 11.39
N GLU A 980 -23.35 20.57 11.28
CA GLU A 980 -24.53 20.43 10.43
C GLU A 980 -24.15 20.26 8.96
N LEU A 981 -23.20 21.04 8.48
CA LEU A 981 -22.64 20.93 7.13
C LEU A 981 -21.99 19.55 6.89
N GLY A 982 -21.16 19.09 7.82
CA GLY A 982 -20.47 17.79 7.76
C GLY A 982 -21.44 16.60 7.75
N LEU A 983 -22.56 16.70 8.45
CA LEU A 983 -23.59 15.66 8.50
C LEU A 983 -24.54 15.67 7.29
N THR A 984 -24.76 16.82 6.64
CA THR A 984 -25.80 16.99 5.60
C THR A 984 -25.27 17.05 4.17
N THR A 985 -24.14 17.73 3.94
CA THR A 985 -23.72 18.19 2.61
C THR A 985 -22.41 17.54 2.17
N ILE A 986 -21.46 17.32 3.09
CA ILE A 986 -20.14 16.73 2.80
C ILE A 986 -20.14 15.19 2.96
N ALA A 987 -21.33 14.58 2.90
CA ALA A 987 -21.57 13.14 3.14
C ALA A 987 -20.95 12.18 2.09
N GLY A 988 -20.04 12.66 1.22
CA GLY A 988 -19.26 11.83 0.29
C GLY A 988 -17.93 11.31 0.85
N VAL A 989 -17.50 11.78 2.03
CA VAL A 989 -16.28 11.30 2.71
C VAL A 989 -16.69 10.63 4.03
N ASP A 990 -16.76 9.30 4.06
CA ASP A 990 -17.25 8.50 5.20
C ASP A 990 -16.56 8.86 6.54
N CYS A 991 -15.30 9.31 6.51
CA CYS A 991 -14.55 9.67 7.71
C CYS A 991 -15.06 10.96 8.40
N VAL A 992 -15.58 11.94 7.65
CA VAL A 992 -16.06 13.22 8.21
C VAL A 992 -17.35 13.00 9.00
N PHE A 993 -18.24 12.15 8.51
CA PHE A 993 -19.47 11.78 9.22
C PHE A 993 -19.15 11.14 10.57
N SER A 994 -18.19 10.21 10.60
CA SER A 994 -17.75 9.58 11.85
C SER A 994 -17.19 10.61 12.84
N LEU A 995 -16.30 11.49 12.39
CA LEU A 995 -15.70 12.54 13.23
C LEU A 995 -16.74 13.52 13.82
N CYS A 996 -17.79 13.86 13.06
CA CYS A 996 -18.89 14.68 13.54
C CYS A 996 -19.71 13.95 14.62
N CYS A 997 -19.98 12.66 14.44
CA CYS A 997 -20.67 11.85 15.45
C CYS A 997 -19.83 11.72 16.73
N GLU A 998 -18.53 11.49 16.62
CA GLU A 998 -17.61 11.43 17.76
C GLU A 998 -17.59 12.76 18.53
N PHE A 999 -17.53 13.90 17.82
CA PHE A 999 -17.60 15.23 18.43
C PHE A 999 -18.86 15.37 19.29
N ILE A 1000 -20.03 15.08 18.71
CA ILE A 1000 -21.32 15.21 19.41
C ILE A 1000 -21.36 14.27 20.63
N GLN A 1001 -20.85 13.05 20.49
CA GLN A 1001 -20.77 12.09 21.58
C GLN A 1001 -19.91 12.59 22.74
N SER A 1002 -18.72 13.13 22.46
CA SER A 1002 -17.81 13.66 23.48
C SER A 1002 -18.43 14.81 24.28
N ILE A 1003 -19.12 15.75 23.62
CA ILE A 1003 -19.82 16.84 24.34
C ILE A 1003 -20.96 16.29 25.21
N CYS A 1004 -21.74 15.36 24.68
CA CYS A 1004 -22.86 14.80 25.43
C CYS A 1004 -22.40 13.99 26.66
N LEU A 1005 -21.34 13.21 26.53
CA LEU A 1005 -20.68 12.51 27.65
C LEU A 1005 -20.26 13.49 28.75
N HIS A 1006 -19.60 14.58 28.36
CA HIS A 1006 -19.12 15.57 29.31
C HIS A 1006 -20.26 16.31 30.03
N ILE A 1007 -21.34 16.68 29.33
CA ILE A 1007 -22.52 17.31 29.97
C ILE A 1007 -23.22 16.32 30.92
N MET A 1008 -23.19 15.00 30.62
CA MET A 1008 -23.68 13.97 31.55
C MET A 1008 -22.87 13.90 32.83
N GLU A 1009 -21.54 13.89 32.71
CA GLU A 1009 -20.62 13.77 33.84
C GLU A 1009 -20.66 15.01 34.75
N THR A 1010 -20.80 16.20 34.16
CA THR A 1010 -20.83 17.48 34.89
C THR A 1010 -22.23 17.91 35.34
N ASN A 1011 -23.29 17.27 34.83
CA ASN A 1011 -24.70 17.55 35.13
C ASN A 1011 -25.13 19.02 34.93
N ASN A 1012 -24.40 19.78 34.09
CA ASN A 1012 -24.59 21.21 33.90
C ASN A 1012 -25.43 21.51 32.65
N LYS A 1013 -26.74 21.67 32.82
CA LYS A 1013 -27.71 21.92 31.73
C LYS A 1013 -27.82 23.40 31.30
N ASP A 1014 -27.14 24.32 32.00
CA ASP A 1014 -27.21 25.77 31.77
C ASP A 1014 -26.18 26.30 30.75
N VAL A 1015 -25.44 25.40 30.09
CA VAL A 1015 -24.42 25.74 29.09
C VAL A 1015 -25.08 26.09 27.75
N PRO A 1016 -24.72 27.21 27.08
CA PRO A 1016 -25.31 27.65 25.81
C PRO A 1016 -25.33 26.57 24.70
N ILE A 1017 -24.28 25.73 24.64
CA ILE A 1017 -24.15 24.65 23.64
C ILE A 1017 -25.23 23.57 23.75
N TYR A 1018 -25.83 23.40 24.94
CA TYR A 1018 -26.87 22.40 25.19
C TYR A 1018 -28.12 22.65 24.32
N GLN A 1019 -28.48 23.91 24.10
CA GLN A 1019 -29.60 24.28 23.23
C GLN A 1019 -29.26 24.05 21.74
N SER A 1020 -28.02 24.34 21.34
CA SER A 1020 -27.55 24.23 19.95
C SER A 1020 -27.37 22.78 19.48
N ILE A 1021 -27.16 21.82 20.40
CA ILE A 1021 -27.03 20.38 20.06
C ILE A 1021 -28.40 19.69 19.90
N ARG A 1022 -29.46 20.23 20.51
CA ARG A 1022 -30.82 19.66 20.51
C ARG A 1022 -31.40 19.36 19.10
N PRO A 1023 -31.17 20.18 18.05
CA PRO A 1023 -31.64 19.89 16.69
C PRO A 1023 -31.04 18.61 16.09
N PHE A 1024 -29.80 18.23 16.42
CA PHE A 1024 -29.17 17.00 15.92
C PHE A 1024 -29.89 15.72 16.40
N LEU A 1025 -30.72 15.80 17.45
CA LEU A 1025 -31.57 14.69 17.89
C LEU A 1025 -32.66 14.33 16.86
N LYS A 1026 -33.12 15.30 16.05
CA LYS A 1026 -34.15 15.08 15.00
C LYS A 1026 -33.59 14.45 13.73
N VAL A 1027 -32.27 14.44 13.56
CA VAL A 1027 -31.56 13.90 12.38
C VAL A 1027 -31.77 12.37 12.23
N ARG A 1028 -32.25 11.69 13.29
CA ARG A 1028 -32.67 10.27 13.28
C ARG A 1028 -33.75 9.95 12.23
N THR A 1029 -34.71 10.85 11.97
CA THR A 1029 -35.80 10.57 11.01
C THR A 1029 -35.38 10.80 9.55
N TYR A 1030 -34.44 11.71 9.30
CA TYR A 1030 -33.97 12.01 7.95
C TYR A 1030 -32.96 10.96 7.46
N PHE A 1031 -32.03 10.52 8.31
CA PHE A 1031 -30.93 9.60 7.91
C PHE A 1031 -31.22 8.12 8.14
N GLY A 1032 -32.25 7.75 8.90
CA GLY A 1032 -32.73 6.36 8.99
C GLY A 1032 -33.15 5.77 7.63
N SER A 1033 -33.42 6.63 6.62
CA SER A 1033 -33.76 6.25 5.25
C SER A 1033 -32.57 6.29 4.26
N ARG A 1034 -31.48 7.01 4.58
CA ARG A 1034 -30.30 7.22 3.71
C ARG A 1034 -29.00 6.56 4.20
N ALA A 1035 -28.92 6.10 5.45
CA ALA A 1035 -27.73 5.45 6.00
C ALA A 1035 -27.55 4.02 5.47
N LYS A 1036 -26.96 3.91 4.26
CA LYS A 1036 -26.60 2.64 3.60
C LYS A 1036 -25.15 2.17 3.86
N VAL A 1037 -24.25 2.97 4.47
CA VAL A 1037 -22.80 2.63 4.43
C VAL A 1037 -22.07 2.58 5.78
N VAL A 1038 -22.45 3.30 6.84
CA VAL A 1038 -21.71 3.25 8.12
C VAL A 1038 -22.69 3.03 9.28
N LYS A 1039 -22.68 1.84 9.92
CA LYS A 1039 -23.68 1.48 10.94
C LYS A 1039 -23.14 1.06 12.31
N ASN A 1040 -21.84 0.86 12.49
CA ASN A 1040 -21.34 0.19 13.70
C ASN A 1040 -20.84 1.12 14.83
N GLU A 1041 -20.43 2.36 14.56
CA GLU A 1041 -20.04 3.32 15.62
C GLU A 1041 -21.17 4.32 15.92
N ILE A 1042 -21.92 4.68 14.88
CA ILE A 1042 -23.02 5.66 14.90
C ILE A 1042 -24.19 5.20 15.78
N PHE A 1043 -24.48 3.89 15.83
CA PHE A 1043 -25.60 3.36 16.63
C PHE A 1043 -25.32 3.46 18.13
N GLY A 1044 -24.06 3.31 18.57
CA GLY A 1044 -23.67 3.47 19.96
C GLY A 1044 -23.83 4.91 20.43
N SER A 1045 -23.32 5.87 19.65
CA SER A 1045 -23.41 7.30 19.93
C SER A 1045 -24.86 7.82 19.91
N LEU A 1046 -25.70 7.34 18.97
CA LEU A 1046 -27.13 7.69 18.89
C LEU A 1046 -27.97 7.09 20.03
N VAL A 1047 -27.72 5.85 20.44
CA VAL A 1047 -28.38 5.23 21.60
C VAL A 1047 -27.98 5.96 22.89
N PHE A 1048 -26.73 6.39 22.99
CA PHE A 1048 -26.22 7.21 24.10
C PHE A 1048 -26.91 8.58 24.18
N LEU A 1049 -27.03 9.29 23.05
CA LEU A 1049 -27.78 10.56 22.92
C LEU A 1049 -29.26 10.45 23.32
N ILE A 1050 -29.92 9.34 23.00
CA ILE A 1050 -31.32 9.08 23.38
C ILE A 1050 -31.46 8.84 24.88
N THR A 1051 -30.47 8.20 25.49
CA THR A 1051 -30.43 7.95 26.93
C THR A 1051 -30.16 9.26 27.68
N PHE A 1052 -29.29 10.12 27.15
CA PHE A 1052 -28.93 11.42 27.72
C PHE A 1052 -30.11 12.40 27.85
N PHE A 1053 -31.01 12.48 26.85
CA PHE A 1053 -32.16 13.40 26.89
C PHE A 1053 -33.45 12.77 27.45
N ARG A 1054 -33.46 11.45 27.73
CA ARG A 1054 -34.55 10.79 28.47
C ARG A 1054 -34.36 10.86 30.00
N ILE A 1055 -33.17 11.25 30.46
CA ILE A 1055 -32.79 11.57 31.85
C ILE A 1055 -32.72 13.10 31.99
#